data_AF-A0A963E0T1-F1
#
_entry.id   AF-A0A963E0T1-F1
#
_cell.length_a   1.000
_cell.length_b   1.000
_cell.length_c   1.000
_cell.angle_alpha   90.00
_cell.angle_beta   90.00
_cell.angle_gamma   90.00
#
_symmetry.space_group_name_H-M   'P 1'
#
loop_
_entity.id
_entity.type
_entity.pdbx_description
1 polymer ?
#
loop_
_entity_poly.entity_id
_entity_poly.type
_entity_poly.pdbx_seq_one_letter_code
_entity_poly.pdbx_strand_id
1 'polypeptide(L)'
;MIWVAVAVIPAVPAAADTTVPQYRRDVAPILERRCVVCHACFDAPCQLDLGSWEGIARGASATRVYDGTRLLATAPTRLRVDAQAPAAWRELGFHAVIDECGRGGRDALRSSLLFRYLALKREHPLPAATILPDAFDFSLDRAQQCVAIDAFEHAADEAPLAGMPYGLPAIDVGEETTIADWLAAGAPVEPRAPLPGAVRDRVARWEAFLNAPGRRARLMSRYLFEHLFLGHLYLEGDGERYWFRLIRSNQPPGEDPEPIATRQPFDDPGDESVFYRLVRLDEAFVAKTHMPYRLDPARMQRWRELFLDGQAEPERLPGYDARTAANPFIVFRDIPVASRYRFLLDDAGYFVAGFIKGPVCRGQVALNVINDRFWVFFADPATHTAAADRFLARHADTLALPAEDVSSLPLASWSRYQAREAEYLDARAKFMRRTVGSEIPLDLTVVWDGDGRNPNAALTVFRHFDSASVITGLLGTPPKTAWLITYPILERIHYLLVAGFDVFGNVGHQLNSRLYMDFLRMEAETNLLALLPLAARPQVVDHWYRGEAEQVREKFYRELRRFGVDSAIHYRSDDPLAELYGLLRQRVAPVDRRWRTAPGHGTAIERPLARLAGLVGGALQWLPETAFLRVVGREGPVDLTLLRNSAHTNISHPFAEQSRRLPDEDTLTVAAGLLGAHPNVFFRVPAAA
;
A
#
# COMPACT_ATOMS: atom_id res chain seq x y z
N MET A 1 -33.27 0.35 74.25
CA MET A 1 -32.32 -0.51 73.50
C MET A 1 -32.65 -0.37 72.04
N ILE A 2 -31.80 0.33 71.30
CA ILE A 2 -32.01 0.70 69.89
C ILE A 2 -31.65 -0.52 69.03
N TRP A 3 -32.63 -1.05 68.31
CA TRP A 3 -32.43 -2.01 67.24
C TRP A 3 -32.32 -1.24 65.93
N VAL A 4 -31.15 -1.27 65.30
CA VAL A 4 -30.91 -0.71 63.96
C VAL A 4 -31.31 -1.77 62.95
N ALA A 5 -32.38 -1.52 62.20
CA ALA A 5 -32.72 -2.26 61.00
C ALA A 5 -31.91 -1.66 59.83
N VAL A 6 -31.02 -2.48 59.24
CA VAL A 6 -30.29 -2.13 58.02
C VAL A 6 -31.25 -2.26 56.84
N ALA A 7 -31.67 -1.14 56.28
CA ALA A 7 -32.40 -1.09 55.01
C ALA A 7 -31.40 -1.22 53.85
N VAL A 8 -31.58 -2.26 53.04
CA VAL A 8 -30.92 -2.45 51.75
C VAL A 8 -31.36 -1.34 50.81
N ILE A 9 -30.43 -0.49 50.38
CA ILE A 9 -30.66 0.47 49.29
C ILE A 9 -30.53 -0.31 47.97
N PRO A 10 -31.55 -0.36 47.11
CA PRO A 10 -31.42 -0.99 45.80
C PRO A 10 -30.41 -0.20 44.96
N ALA A 11 -29.53 -0.93 44.26
CA ALA A 11 -28.60 -0.36 43.30
C ALA A 11 -29.38 0.49 42.29
N VAL A 12 -29.10 1.79 42.28
CA VAL A 12 -29.54 2.70 41.24
C VAL A 12 -28.85 2.25 39.94
N PRO A 13 -29.59 1.94 38.87
CA PRO A 13 -28.97 1.71 37.58
C PRO A 13 -28.32 3.03 37.14
N ALA A 14 -27.02 3.03 36.87
CA ALA A 14 -26.35 4.16 36.27
C ALA A 14 -26.96 4.40 34.87
N ALA A 15 -27.93 5.29 34.80
CA ALA A 15 -28.40 5.86 33.56
C ALA A 15 -27.23 6.64 32.94
N ALA A 16 -26.84 6.30 31.72
CA ALA A 16 -25.93 7.10 30.93
C ALA A 16 -26.53 8.50 30.75
N ASP A 17 -25.84 9.53 31.26
CA ASP A 17 -26.18 10.92 30.96
C ASP A 17 -25.97 11.16 29.45
N THR A 18 -26.98 11.67 28.77
CA THR A 18 -27.06 11.77 27.29
C THR A 18 -26.70 13.15 26.77
N THR A 19 -25.94 13.95 27.52
CA THR A 19 -25.65 15.36 27.19
C THR A 19 -24.25 15.64 26.62
N VAL A 20 -23.29 14.72 26.71
CA VAL A 20 -21.93 14.88 26.16
C VAL A 20 -21.77 14.10 24.85
N PRO A 21 -21.29 14.71 23.75
CA PRO A 21 -21.03 13.98 22.51
C PRO A 21 -20.00 12.85 22.70
N GLN A 22 -20.23 11.72 22.04
CA GLN A 22 -19.37 10.53 22.08
C GLN A 22 -18.38 10.52 20.92
N TYR A 23 -17.15 10.06 21.14
CA TYR A 23 -16.10 10.13 20.13
C TYR A 23 -16.48 9.34 18.88
N ARG A 24 -16.79 8.03 18.97
CA ARG A 24 -17.01 7.22 17.74
C ARG A 24 -18.35 7.50 17.10
N ARG A 25 -19.37 7.87 17.89
CA ARG A 25 -20.73 8.12 17.38
C ARG A 25 -20.86 9.49 16.74
N ASP A 26 -20.36 10.53 17.40
CA ASP A 26 -20.68 11.91 17.05
C ASP A 26 -19.47 12.66 16.44
N VAL A 27 -18.25 12.43 16.95
CA VAL A 27 -17.05 13.20 16.57
C VAL A 27 -16.27 12.58 15.41
N ALA A 28 -15.98 11.28 15.47
CA ALA A 28 -15.21 10.56 14.45
C ALA A 28 -15.83 10.71 13.05
N PRO A 29 -17.16 10.62 12.85
CA PRO A 29 -17.75 10.85 11.53
C PRO A 29 -17.53 12.27 10.98
N ILE A 30 -17.37 13.28 11.84
CA ILE A 30 -17.04 14.65 11.42
C ILE A 30 -15.58 14.69 10.99
N LEU A 31 -14.66 14.19 11.83
CA LEU A 31 -13.23 14.18 11.52
C LEU A 31 -12.92 13.36 10.25
N GLU A 32 -13.57 12.22 10.06
CA GLU A 32 -13.44 11.38 8.86
C GLU A 32 -13.83 12.12 7.59
N ARG A 33 -14.96 12.85 7.62
CA ARG A 33 -15.48 13.59 6.45
C ARG A 33 -14.71 14.87 6.15
N ARG A 34 -14.08 15.49 7.16
CA ARG A 34 -13.53 16.85 7.05
C ARG A 34 -12.01 16.93 7.17
N CYS A 35 -11.38 16.05 7.95
CA CYS A 35 -10.01 16.24 8.44
C CYS A 35 -9.07 15.07 8.07
N VAL A 36 -9.54 13.83 8.16
CA VAL A 36 -8.72 12.61 7.98
C VAL A 36 -8.02 12.54 6.62
N VAL A 37 -8.62 13.09 5.56
CA VAL A 37 -7.97 13.15 4.23
C VAL A 37 -6.62 13.87 4.25
N CYS A 38 -6.46 14.86 5.13
CA CYS A 38 -5.21 15.61 5.32
C CYS A 38 -4.40 15.13 6.54
N HIS A 39 -5.08 14.54 7.54
CA HIS A 39 -4.52 14.17 8.83
C HIS A 39 -4.55 12.65 9.05
N ALA A 40 -3.98 11.90 8.12
CA ALA A 40 -3.81 10.46 8.26
C ALA A 40 -2.48 10.03 7.64
N CYS A 41 -1.97 8.87 8.08
CA CYS A 41 -0.70 8.33 7.59
C CYS A 41 0.50 9.23 7.98
N PHE A 42 1.71 8.82 7.66
CA PHE A 42 2.94 9.59 7.95
C PHE A 42 3.12 10.88 7.13
N ASP A 43 2.21 11.15 6.19
CA ASP A 43 2.20 12.38 5.39
C ASP A 43 1.37 13.49 6.04
N ALA A 44 0.65 13.16 7.12
CA ALA A 44 -0.08 14.13 7.89
C ALA A 44 0.85 15.26 8.38
N PRO A 45 0.47 16.54 8.18
CA PRO A 45 1.23 17.67 8.71
C PRO A 45 1.48 17.51 10.21
N CYS A 46 2.71 17.75 10.64
CA CYS A 46 3.15 17.61 12.02
C CYS A 46 2.90 16.22 12.62
N GLN A 47 2.82 15.18 11.78
CA GLN A 47 2.42 13.83 12.19
C GLN A 47 1.07 13.76 12.93
N LEU A 48 0.20 14.78 12.83
CA LEU A 48 -1.08 14.79 13.52
C LEU A 48 -2.06 13.85 12.81
N ASP A 49 -2.38 12.72 13.45
CA ASP A 49 -3.33 11.74 12.93
C ASP A 49 -4.69 11.94 13.61
N LEU A 50 -5.73 12.24 12.83
CA LEU A 50 -7.09 12.44 13.30
C LEU A 50 -8.01 11.24 12.96
N GLY A 51 -7.43 10.16 12.43
CA GLY A 51 -8.15 8.95 12.05
C GLY A 51 -8.55 8.06 13.22
N SER A 52 -8.00 8.28 14.42
CA SER A 52 -8.44 7.61 15.63
C SER A 52 -8.26 8.48 16.88
N TRP A 53 -8.89 8.09 17.98
CA TRP A 53 -8.72 8.79 19.25
C TRP A 53 -7.27 8.74 19.74
N GLU A 54 -6.59 7.60 19.57
CA GLU A 54 -5.18 7.43 19.92
C GLU A 54 -4.27 8.29 19.05
N GLY A 55 -4.63 8.54 17.78
CA GLY A 55 -3.95 9.51 16.92
C GLY A 55 -4.04 10.93 17.48
N ILE A 56 -5.24 11.33 17.91
CA ILE A 56 -5.48 12.64 18.55
C ILE A 56 -4.70 12.74 19.87
N ALA A 57 -4.76 11.69 20.69
CA ALA A 57 -4.12 11.64 22.00
C ALA A 57 -2.58 11.60 21.90
N ARG A 58 -2.01 10.98 20.86
CA ARG A 58 -0.58 11.11 20.52
C ARG A 58 -0.21 12.58 20.35
N GLY A 59 -1.05 13.35 19.67
CA GLY A 59 -0.82 14.77 19.39
C GLY A 59 0.07 15.01 18.16
N ALA A 60 0.79 16.12 18.14
CA ALA A 60 1.57 16.57 16.99
C ALA A 60 3.06 16.69 17.32
N SER A 61 3.91 16.60 16.29
CA SER A 61 5.36 16.73 16.38
C SER A 61 5.92 17.47 15.16
N ALA A 62 6.89 18.34 15.40
CA ALA A 62 7.62 19.04 14.32
C ALA A 62 8.60 18.11 13.57
N THR A 63 8.88 16.92 14.12
CA THR A 63 9.78 15.94 13.49
C THR A 63 9.16 15.46 12.19
N ARG A 64 9.87 15.62 11.06
CA ARG A 64 9.41 15.12 9.76
C ARG A 64 9.66 13.62 9.65
N VAL A 65 8.68 12.85 9.18
CA VAL A 65 8.92 11.43 8.83
C VAL A 65 9.69 11.36 7.52
N TYR A 66 9.15 11.99 6.46
CA TYR A 66 9.81 12.14 5.16
C TYR A 66 10.83 13.27 5.21
N ASP A 67 12.10 12.92 5.39
CA ASP A 67 13.22 13.84 5.37
C ASP A 67 14.34 13.29 4.47
N GLY A 68 14.39 13.79 3.23
CA GLY A 68 15.39 13.39 2.24
C GLY A 68 16.83 13.85 2.56
N THR A 69 17.05 14.61 3.63
CA THR A 69 18.37 15.11 4.04
C THR A 69 18.98 14.30 5.20
N ARG A 70 18.23 13.34 5.75
CA ARG A 70 18.61 12.60 6.95
C ARG A 70 19.79 11.64 6.71
N LEU A 71 20.87 11.86 7.47
CA LEU A 71 22.08 11.03 7.43
C LEU A 71 21.99 9.75 8.29
N LEU A 72 21.27 9.82 9.42
CA LEU A 72 21.10 8.71 10.37
C LEU A 72 19.62 8.41 10.58
N ALA A 73 19.25 7.15 10.69
CA ALA A 73 17.87 6.74 10.96
C ALA A 73 17.30 7.38 12.25
N THR A 74 16.00 7.65 12.28
CA THR A 74 15.28 8.16 13.47
C THR A 74 14.45 7.05 14.14
N ALA A 75 14.03 7.29 15.37
CA ALA A 75 13.12 6.41 16.11
C ALA A 75 11.75 6.35 15.40
N PRO A 76 11.15 5.15 15.24
CA PRO A 76 9.80 5.03 14.70
C PRO A 76 8.73 5.63 15.63
N THR A 77 7.64 6.15 15.05
CA THR A 77 6.52 6.80 15.76
C THR A 77 5.16 6.23 15.34
N ARG A 78 5.10 4.93 15.08
CA ARG A 78 3.93 4.18 14.61
C ARG A 78 2.89 4.03 15.72
N LEU A 79 1.66 4.44 15.44
CA LEU A 79 0.54 4.36 16.39
C LEU A 79 0.32 2.93 16.88
N ARG A 80 0.11 2.78 18.19
CA ARG A 80 -0.14 1.50 18.88
C ARG A 80 0.98 0.46 18.69
N VAL A 81 2.17 0.90 18.30
CA VAL A 81 3.37 0.06 18.23
C VAL A 81 4.42 0.67 19.15
N ASP A 82 4.86 1.89 18.86
CA ASP A 82 6.02 2.49 19.52
C ASP A 82 5.67 3.15 20.88
N ALA A 83 4.38 3.45 21.11
CA ALA A 83 3.86 3.87 22.41
C ALA A 83 2.35 3.59 22.51
N GLN A 84 1.86 3.34 23.74
CA GLN A 84 0.47 2.95 24.02
C GLN A 84 -0.31 3.99 24.85
N ALA A 85 0.37 4.99 25.43
CA ALA A 85 -0.25 6.01 26.27
C ALA A 85 0.23 7.42 25.91
N PRO A 86 -0.60 8.47 26.10
CA PRO A 86 -0.23 9.85 25.76
C PRO A 86 1.09 10.32 26.40
N ALA A 87 1.34 9.97 27.66
CA ALA A 87 2.57 10.34 28.37
C ALA A 87 3.85 9.83 27.66
N ALA A 88 3.83 8.59 27.17
CA ALA A 88 4.96 8.03 26.42
C ALA A 88 5.20 8.78 25.09
N TRP A 89 4.15 9.31 24.45
CA TRP A 89 4.32 10.15 23.27
C TRP A 89 4.97 11.50 23.57
N ARG A 90 4.76 12.06 24.77
CA ARG A 90 5.44 13.29 25.21
C ARG A 90 6.95 13.07 25.33
N GLU A 91 7.38 11.91 25.82
CA GLU A 91 8.80 11.52 25.88
C GLU A 91 9.42 11.38 24.48
N LEU A 92 8.61 11.03 23.47
CA LEU A 92 9.01 10.98 22.06
C LEU A 92 8.91 12.35 21.34
N GLY A 93 8.69 13.44 22.08
CA GLY A 93 8.69 14.80 21.53
C GLY A 93 7.40 15.21 20.80
N PHE A 94 6.28 14.54 21.09
CA PHE A 94 4.97 15.02 20.68
C PHE A 94 4.39 15.97 21.73
N HIS A 95 3.66 17.00 21.29
CA HIS A 95 2.88 17.87 22.16
C HIS A 95 1.38 17.59 22.01
N ALA A 96 0.62 17.86 23.07
CA ALA A 96 -0.82 17.64 23.10
C ALA A 96 -1.57 18.61 22.17
N VAL A 97 -2.64 18.12 21.55
CA VAL A 97 -3.58 18.93 20.73
C VAL A 97 -4.97 19.06 21.35
N ILE A 98 -5.17 18.39 22.48
CA ILE A 98 -6.36 18.42 23.34
C ILE A 98 -5.93 18.72 24.78
N ASP A 99 -6.87 19.08 25.64
CA ASP A 99 -6.60 19.34 27.05
C ASP A 99 -6.34 18.03 27.81
N GLU A 100 -5.10 17.82 28.25
CA GLU A 100 -4.72 16.66 29.08
C GLU A 100 -4.77 16.95 30.59
N CYS A 101 -4.94 18.21 30.97
CA CYS A 101 -4.93 18.63 32.37
C CYS A 101 -6.29 18.52 33.07
N GLY A 102 -7.34 18.09 32.35
CA GLY A 102 -8.68 17.92 32.90
C GLY A 102 -9.32 19.23 33.39
N ARG A 103 -8.99 20.36 32.75
CA ARG A 103 -9.47 21.70 33.14
C ARG A 103 -10.98 21.83 32.91
N GLY A 104 -11.49 21.21 31.84
CA GLY A 104 -12.89 21.23 31.46
C GLY A 104 -13.40 22.58 30.96
N GLY A 105 -14.61 22.58 30.39
CA GLY A 105 -15.31 23.78 29.95
C GLY A 105 -14.51 24.64 28.97
N ARG A 106 -14.54 25.97 29.18
CA ARG A 106 -13.85 26.93 28.31
C ARG A 106 -12.33 26.85 28.40
N ASP A 107 -11.78 26.41 29.52
CA ASP A 107 -10.32 26.32 29.69
C ASP A 107 -9.74 25.11 28.94
N ALA A 108 -10.50 24.02 28.82
CA ALA A 108 -10.16 22.92 27.92
C ALA A 108 -10.12 23.37 26.45
N LEU A 109 -11.10 24.16 26.00
CA LEU A 109 -11.14 24.72 24.64
C LEU A 109 -9.96 25.65 24.35
N ARG A 110 -9.61 26.52 25.31
CA ARG A 110 -8.43 27.40 25.20
C ARG A 110 -7.12 26.62 25.11
N SER A 111 -7.10 25.41 25.66
CA SER A 111 -5.92 24.54 25.69
C SER A 111 -5.89 23.48 24.57
N SER A 112 -6.88 23.48 23.68
CA SER A 112 -6.98 22.51 22.58
C SER A 112 -6.62 23.15 21.24
N LEU A 113 -5.46 22.77 20.69
CA LEU A 113 -5.08 23.19 19.34
C LEU A 113 -6.14 22.80 18.30
N LEU A 114 -6.78 21.63 18.46
CA LEU A 114 -7.86 21.19 17.56
C LEU A 114 -8.99 22.24 17.49
N PHE A 115 -9.49 22.70 18.65
CA PHE A 115 -10.51 23.75 18.68
C PHE A 115 -9.97 25.10 18.22
N ARG A 116 -8.77 25.48 18.65
CA ARG A 116 -8.17 26.79 18.32
C ARG A 116 -8.03 27.01 16.82
N TYR A 117 -7.65 25.99 16.04
CA TYR A 117 -7.59 26.09 14.58
C TYR A 117 -8.96 26.15 13.90
N LEU A 118 -10.01 25.53 14.47
CA LEU A 118 -11.40 25.67 13.99
C LEU A 118 -11.93 27.09 14.27
N ALA A 119 -11.68 27.61 15.48
CA ALA A 119 -12.05 28.97 15.86
C ALA A 119 -11.35 30.01 14.98
N LEU A 120 -10.05 29.83 14.71
CA LEU A 120 -9.29 30.70 13.80
C LEU A 120 -9.92 30.77 12.42
N LYS A 121 -10.39 29.63 11.88
CA LYS A 121 -11.08 29.58 10.58
C LYS A 121 -12.38 30.38 10.57
N ARG A 122 -13.12 30.34 11.68
CA ARG A 122 -14.37 31.09 11.82
C ARG A 122 -14.11 32.60 11.95
N GLU A 123 -13.06 32.98 12.68
CA GLU A 123 -12.64 34.38 12.87
C GLU A 123 -12.05 34.98 11.59
N HIS A 124 -11.36 34.17 10.79
CA HIS A 124 -10.74 34.55 9.52
C HIS A 124 -11.26 33.64 8.37
N PRO A 125 -12.48 33.86 7.88
CA PRO A 125 -13.05 33.07 6.80
C PRO A 125 -12.25 33.22 5.50
N LEU A 126 -12.45 32.28 4.56
CA LEU A 126 -11.80 32.36 3.25
C LEU A 126 -12.12 33.68 2.54
N PRO A 127 -11.16 34.23 1.77
CA PRO A 127 -11.43 35.37 0.89
C PRO A 127 -12.59 35.07 -0.07
N ALA A 128 -13.44 36.06 -0.34
CA ALA A 128 -14.53 35.97 -1.31
C ALA A 128 -14.01 36.03 -2.76
N ALA A 129 -13.14 35.08 -3.14
CA ALA A 129 -12.54 34.94 -4.46
C ALA A 129 -12.85 33.56 -5.03
N THR A 130 -12.95 33.45 -6.36
CA THR A 130 -13.18 32.17 -7.04
C THR A 130 -11.97 31.25 -6.95
N ILE A 131 -10.77 31.82 -6.98
CA ILE A 131 -9.49 31.13 -6.80
C ILE A 131 -8.82 31.75 -5.58
N LEU A 132 -8.32 30.90 -4.68
CA LEU A 132 -7.60 31.36 -3.50
C LEU A 132 -6.30 32.06 -3.92
N PRO A 133 -5.92 33.17 -3.25
CA PRO A 133 -4.69 33.89 -3.58
C PRO A 133 -3.44 33.10 -3.20
N ASP A 134 -2.29 33.50 -3.76
CA ASP A 134 -0.98 32.89 -3.52
C ASP A 134 -0.54 32.87 -2.04
N ALA A 135 -1.25 33.59 -1.16
CA ALA A 135 -1.08 33.50 0.29
C ALA A 135 -1.39 32.09 0.85
N PHE A 136 -2.11 31.25 0.10
CA PHE A 136 -2.30 29.85 0.45
C PHE A 136 -1.25 28.97 -0.25
N ASP A 137 -0.38 28.34 0.55
CA ASP A 137 0.63 27.41 0.04
C ASP A 137 0.09 25.97 0.08
N PHE A 138 -0.22 25.43 -1.11
CA PHE A 138 -0.65 24.05 -1.31
C PHE A 138 0.48 23.12 -1.77
N SER A 139 1.73 23.59 -1.76
CA SER A 139 2.87 22.75 -2.12
C SER A 139 3.05 21.61 -1.11
N LEU A 140 3.44 20.43 -1.61
CA LEU A 140 3.69 19.24 -0.79
C LEU A 140 4.89 19.43 0.18
N ASP A 141 5.83 20.32 -0.17
CA ASP A 141 7.05 20.60 0.58
C ASP A 141 6.98 21.89 1.42
N ARG A 142 5.78 22.46 1.60
CA ARG A 142 5.60 23.67 2.41
C ARG A 142 6.15 23.49 3.83
N ALA A 143 6.65 24.59 4.39
CA ALA A 143 7.06 24.62 5.79
C ALA A 143 5.85 24.33 6.69
N GLN A 144 5.96 23.30 7.54
CA GLN A 144 4.91 22.94 8.49
C GLN A 144 4.99 23.83 9.73
N GLN A 145 3.85 24.38 10.17
CA GLN A 145 3.73 25.14 11.41
C GLN A 145 3.24 24.21 12.54
N CYS A 146 4.18 23.55 13.19
CA CYS A 146 3.90 22.55 14.24
C CYS A 146 3.99 23.15 15.64
N VAL A 147 3.15 24.17 15.89
CA VAL A 147 3.19 24.97 17.13
C VAL A 147 2.48 24.27 18.28
N ALA A 148 3.08 24.34 19.46
CA ALA A 148 2.43 23.94 20.71
C ALA A 148 1.47 25.05 21.19
N ILE A 149 0.63 24.71 22.17
CA ILE A 149 -0.48 25.58 22.62
C ILE A 149 -0.03 26.93 23.20
N ASP A 150 1.15 26.99 23.81
CA ASP A 150 1.76 28.20 24.38
C ASP A 150 2.18 29.21 23.30
N ALA A 151 2.56 28.73 22.12
CA ALA A 151 2.95 29.54 20.97
C ALA A 151 1.80 29.83 19.99
N PHE A 152 0.58 29.31 20.25
CA PHE A 152 -0.53 29.39 19.30
C PHE A 152 -0.93 30.84 18.97
N GLU A 153 -1.07 31.71 19.96
CA GLU A 153 -1.54 33.10 19.72
C GLU A 153 -0.60 33.85 18.76
N HIS A 154 0.72 33.71 18.98
CA HIS A 154 1.72 34.32 18.11
C HIS A 154 1.64 33.76 16.67
N ALA A 155 1.47 32.44 16.53
CA ALA A 155 1.34 31.82 15.21
C ALA A 155 0.03 32.23 14.49
N ALA A 156 -1.07 32.39 15.23
CA ALA A 156 -2.34 32.85 14.70
C ALA A 156 -2.26 34.31 14.20
N ASP A 157 -1.53 35.18 14.91
CA ASP A 157 -1.27 36.56 14.48
C ASP A 157 -0.43 36.63 13.20
N GLU A 158 0.60 35.77 13.08
CA GLU A 158 1.46 35.71 11.89
C GLU A 158 0.76 35.09 10.67
N ALA A 159 -0.15 34.14 10.89
CA ALA A 159 -0.83 33.39 9.84
C ALA A 159 -2.35 33.27 10.09
N PRO A 160 -3.12 34.38 10.05
CA PRO A 160 -4.55 34.38 10.38
C PRO A 160 -5.39 33.46 9.47
N LEU A 161 -4.93 33.22 8.23
CA LEU A 161 -5.61 32.34 7.27
C LEU A 161 -5.24 30.85 7.41
N ALA A 162 -4.46 30.48 8.44
CA ALA A 162 -4.08 29.08 8.71
C ALA A 162 -5.18 28.24 9.36
N GLY A 163 -6.36 28.83 9.63
CA GLY A 163 -7.51 28.12 10.20
C GLY A 163 -7.92 26.88 9.40
N MET A 164 -8.32 25.83 10.13
CA MET A 164 -8.67 24.52 9.57
C MET A 164 -10.19 24.39 9.34
N PRO A 165 -10.64 23.68 8.28
CA PRO A 165 -9.83 23.02 7.25
C PRO A 165 -9.10 24.01 6.33
N TYR A 166 -7.79 23.82 6.17
CA TYR A 166 -6.93 24.77 5.45
C TYR A 166 -7.29 24.82 3.96
N GLY A 167 -7.47 26.03 3.41
CA GLY A 167 -7.85 26.24 2.02
C GLY A 167 -9.24 25.72 1.62
N LEU A 168 -10.03 25.21 2.58
CA LEU A 168 -11.39 24.73 2.37
C LEU A 168 -12.39 25.56 3.18
N PRO A 169 -13.69 25.54 2.86
CA PRO A 169 -14.71 26.20 3.69
C PRO A 169 -14.67 25.72 5.15
N ALA A 170 -15.14 26.57 6.07
CA ALA A 170 -15.33 26.18 7.46
C ALA A 170 -16.28 24.97 7.55
N ILE A 171 -16.12 24.15 8.59
CA ILE A 171 -17.10 23.11 8.91
C ILE A 171 -18.42 23.75 9.34
N ASP A 172 -19.50 22.97 9.30
CA ASP A 172 -20.80 23.45 9.75
C ASP A 172 -20.78 23.82 11.24
N VAL A 173 -21.57 24.82 11.62
CA VAL A 173 -21.62 25.29 13.02
C VAL A 173 -22.02 24.17 13.98
N GLY A 174 -22.95 23.28 13.60
CA GLY A 174 -23.33 22.15 14.42
C GLY A 174 -22.23 21.09 14.54
N GLU A 175 -21.46 20.88 13.47
CA GLU A 175 -20.28 20.01 13.48
C GLU A 175 -19.20 20.60 14.43
N GLU A 176 -18.97 21.91 14.37
CA GLU A 176 -18.03 22.60 15.26
C GLU A 176 -18.47 22.55 16.72
N THR A 177 -19.75 22.82 17.02
CA THR A 177 -20.31 22.73 18.37
C THR A 177 -20.17 21.33 18.94
N THR A 178 -20.41 20.29 18.14
CA THR A 178 -20.23 18.89 18.57
C THR A 178 -18.78 18.61 19.00
N ILE A 179 -17.80 19.08 18.22
CA ILE A 179 -16.38 18.95 18.56
C ILE A 179 -16.04 19.77 19.82
N ALA A 180 -16.55 21.01 19.92
CA ALA A 180 -16.30 21.88 21.05
C ALA A 180 -16.86 21.31 22.37
N ASP A 181 -18.10 20.83 22.37
CA ASP A 181 -18.73 20.25 23.56
C ASP A 181 -18.00 18.97 24.01
N TRP A 182 -17.57 18.14 23.05
CA TRP A 182 -16.73 16.97 23.32
C TRP A 182 -15.38 17.35 23.94
N LEU A 183 -14.67 18.35 23.39
CA LEU A 183 -13.40 18.83 23.93
C LEU A 183 -13.56 19.49 25.31
N ALA A 184 -14.62 20.28 25.50
CA ALA A 184 -14.96 20.90 26.77
C ALA A 184 -15.25 19.87 27.88
N ALA A 185 -15.74 18.68 27.50
CA ALA A 185 -15.93 17.54 28.39
C ALA A 185 -14.65 16.70 28.63
N GLY A 186 -13.48 17.14 28.13
CA GLY A 186 -12.21 16.44 28.28
C GLY A 186 -11.95 15.37 27.22
N ALA A 187 -12.57 15.48 26.05
CA ALA A 187 -12.39 14.59 24.90
C ALA A 187 -12.62 13.09 25.23
N PRO A 188 -13.71 12.73 25.93
CA PRO A 188 -13.94 11.35 26.37
C PRO A 188 -14.06 10.39 25.18
N VAL A 189 -13.61 9.15 25.40
CA VAL A 189 -13.72 8.06 24.44
C VAL A 189 -14.45 6.90 25.09
N GLU A 190 -15.60 6.56 24.54
CA GLU A 190 -16.40 5.45 25.06
C GLU A 190 -15.70 4.09 24.81
N PRO A 191 -15.89 3.09 25.69
CA PRO A 191 -15.38 1.74 25.43
C PRO A 191 -15.98 1.17 24.16
N ARG A 192 -15.18 0.39 23.43
CA ARG A 192 -15.65 -0.25 22.22
C ARG A 192 -16.68 -1.33 22.53
N ALA A 193 -17.73 -1.39 21.72
CA ALA A 193 -18.68 -2.50 21.78
C ALA A 193 -17.94 -3.84 21.59
N PRO A 194 -18.21 -4.86 22.42
CA PRO A 194 -17.55 -6.15 22.31
C PRO A 194 -17.82 -6.77 20.93
N LEU A 195 -16.86 -7.56 20.44
CA LEU A 195 -17.06 -8.35 19.22
C LEU A 195 -18.23 -9.33 19.42
N PRO A 196 -19.08 -9.61 18.42
CA PRO A 196 -20.07 -10.67 18.50
C PRO A 196 -19.42 -12.02 18.82
N GLY A 197 -20.13 -12.91 19.52
CA GLY A 197 -19.62 -14.22 19.93
C GLY A 197 -19.03 -15.02 18.76
N ALA A 198 -19.77 -15.09 17.64
CA ALA A 198 -19.32 -15.78 16.44
C ALA A 198 -18.01 -15.21 15.85
N VAL A 199 -17.78 -13.91 15.96
CA VAL A 199 -16.54 -13.26 15.50
C VAL A 199 -15.40 -13.52 16.48
N ARG A 200 -15.65 -13.46 17.79
CA ARG A 200 -14.66 -13.83 18.82
C ARG A 200 -14.19 -15.27 18.64
N ASP A 201 -15.10 -16.20 18.38
CA ASP A 201 -14.76 -17.61 18.14
C ASP A 201 -13.91 -17.79 16.87
N ARG A 202 -14.17 -16.98 15.82
CA ARG A 202 -13.34 -16.97 14.60
C ARG A 202 -11.95 -16.42 14.89
N VAL A 203 -11.84 -15.33 15.64
CA VAL A 203 -10.54 -14.78 16.09
C VAL A 203 -9.76 -15.85 16.86
N ALA A 204 -10.39 -16.49 17.85
CA ALA A 204 -9.74 -17.54 18.64
C ALA A 204 -9.24 -18.71 17.78
N ARG A 205 -10.02 -19.14 16.77
CA ARG A 205 -9.58 -20.19 15.82
C ARG A 205 -8.39 -19.75 14.97
N TRP A 206 -8.37 -18.50 14.51
CA TRP A 206 -7.25 -17.96 13.75
C TRP A 206 -5.99 -17.82 14.60
N GLU A 207 -6.10 -17.31 15.82
CA GLU A 207 -4.97 -17.23 16.75
C GLU A 207 -4.47 -18.62 17.13
N ALA A 208 -5.35 -19.60 17.37
CA ALA A 208 -4.94 -20.98 17.62
C ALA A 208 -4.20 -21.61 16.41
N PHE A 209 -4.63 -21.29 15.19
CA PHE A 209 -3.95 -21.74 13.97
C PHE A 209 -2.56 -21.10 13.80
N LEU A 210 -2.47 -19.78 13.99
CA LEU A 210 -1.20 -19.04 13.88
C LEU A 210 -0.22 -19.36 15.02
N ASN A 211 -0.71 -19.82 16.17
CA ASN A 211 0.11 -20.20 17.32
C ASN A 211 0.14 -21.71 17.55
N ALA A 212 -0.13 -22.51 16.51
CA ALA A 212 -0.02 -23.96 16.60
C ALA A 212 1.42 -24.38 16.97
N PRO A 213 1.57 -25.44 17.79
CA PRO A 213 2.90 -25.90 18.21
C PRO A 213 3.68 -26.51 17.03
N GLY A 214 5.00 -26.60 17.19
CA GLY A 214 5.90 -27.18 16.18
C GLY A 214 6.70 -26.11 15.42
N ARG A 215 7.89 -26.48 14.95
CA ARG A 215 8.77 -25.58 14.19
C ARG A 215 8.18 -25.27 12.81
N ARG A 216 7.49 -26.22 12.18
CA ARG A 216 6.81 -25.98 10.89
C ARG A 216 5.72 -24.91 11.01
N ALA A 217 4.86 -25.02 12.02
CA ALA A 217 3.82 -24.02 12.29
C ALA A 217 4.41 -22.65 12.64
N ARG A 218 5.44 -22.59 13.49
CA ARG A 218 6.14 -21.34 13.82
C ARG A 218 6.79 -20.69 12.60
N LEU A 219 7.41 -21.48 11.71
CA LEU A 219 8.01 -20.97 10.47
C LEU A 219 6.95 -20.42 9.50
N MET A 220 5.81 -21.11 9.37
CA MET A 220 4.66 -20.63 8.61
C MET A 220 4.16 -19.29 9.17
N SER A 221 3.94 -19.20 10.48
CA SER A 221 3.38 -17.98 11.08
C SER A 221 4.33 -16.79 10.98
N ARG A 222 5.65 -17.03 11.06
CA ARG A 222 6.66 -16.01 10.73
C ARG A 222 6.51 -15.53 9.29
N TYR A 223 6.41 -16.46 8.33
CA TYR A 223 6.22 -16.12 6.90
C TYR A 223 4.93 -15.31 6.69
N LEU A 224 3.81 -15.76 7.25
CA LEU A 224 2.51 -15.08 7.14
C LEU A 224 2.56 -13.68 7.77
N PHE A 225 3.20 -13.51 8.94
CA PHE A 225 3.35 -12.22 9.58
C PHE A 225 4.16 -11.23 8.75
N GLU A 226 5.35 -11.64 8.28
CA GLU A 226 6.22 -10.80 7.45
C GLU A 226 5.56 -10.38 6.13
N HIS A 227 4.52 -11.11 5.68
CA HIS A 227 3.75 -10.82 4.48
C HIS A 227 2.45 -10.03 4.71
N LEU A 228 1.85 -10.12 5.91
CA LEU A 228 0.50 -9.61 6.17
C LEU A 228 0.44 -8.51 7.24
N PHE A 229 1.56 -8.12 7.87
CA PHE A 229 1.58 -7.16 8.98
C PHE A 229 1.01 -5.76 8.64
N LEU A 230 1.07 -5.33 7.37
CA LEU A 230 0.46 -4.08 6.90
C LEU A 230 -1.01 -4.24 6.44
N GLY A 231 -1.50 -5.47 6.33
CA GLY A 231 -2.85 -5.74 5.84
C GLY A 231 -3.93 -5.36 6.86
N HIS A 232 -5.04 -4.83 6.35
CA HIS A 232 -6.28 -4.75 7.11
C HIS A 232 -7.01 -6.09 6.97
N LEU A 233 -6.72 -7.00 7.89
CA LEU A 233 -7.30 -8.33 7.90
C LEU A 233 -8.75 -8.25 8.32
N TYR A 234 -9.67 -8.98 7.68
CA TYR A 234 -11.08 -8.92 8.08
C TYR A 234 -11.78 -10.26 8.17
N LEU A 235 -12.68 -10.34 9.14
CA LEU A 235 -13.62 -11.44 9.36
C LEU A 235 -15.03 -10.94 9.10
N GLU A 236 -15.81 -11.68 8.35
CA GLU A 236 -17.25 -11.42 8.18
C GLU A 236 -18.04 -12.05 9.34
N GLY A 237 -19.07 -11.37 9.83
CA GLY A 237 -19.98 -11.87 10.88
C GLY A 237 -21.23 -11.01 10.95
N ASP A 238 -22.41 -11.63 11.10
CA ASP A 238 -23.70 -10.92 11.24
C ASP A 238 -24.00 -9.89 10.13
N GLY A 239 -23.51 -10.14 8.91
CA GLY A 239 -23.66 -9.23 7.77
C GLY A 239 -22.63 -8.09 7.72
N GLU A 240 -21.76 -7.98 8.73
CA GLU A 240 -20.77 -6.93 8.89
C GLU A 240 -19.33 -7.44 8.69
N ARG A 241 -18.40 -6.50 8.46
CA ARG A 241 -16.95 -6.77 8.41
C ARG A 241 -16.26 -6.24 9.66
N TYR A 242 -15.49 -7.10 10.31
CA TYR A 242 -14.67 -6.77 11.46
C TYR A 242 -13.20 -6.77 11.05
N TRP A 243 -12.52 -5.66 11.29
CA TRP A 243 -11.16 -5.41 10.81
C TRP A 243 -10.13 -5.56 11.92
N PHE A 244 -8.96 -6.10 11.56
CA PHE A 244 -7.89 -6.48 12.47
C PHE A 244 -6.53 -6.20 11.82
N ARG A 245 -5.53 -5.96 12.67
CA ARG A 245 -4.11 -6.05 12.33
C ARG A 245 -3.53 -7.30 12.96
N LEU A 246 -2.56 -7.90 12.28
CA LEU A 246 -1.76 -8.99 12.83
C LEU A 246 -0.52 -8.41 13.50
N ILE A 247 -0.29 -8.76 14.77
CA ILE A 247 0.88 -8.32 15.53
C ILE A 247 1.62 -9.51 16.12
N ARG A 248 2.90 -9.29 16.47
CA ARG A 248 3.63 -10.10 17.45
C ARG A 248 3.34 -9.55 18.86
N SER A 249 3.12 -10.45 19.81
CA SER A 249 2.76 -10.16 21.20
C SER A 249 3.56 -11.06 22.13
N ASN A 250 3.96 -10.55 23.29
CA ASN A 250 4.51 -11.37 24.38
C ASN A 250 3.41 -12.06 25.20
N GLN A 251 2.14 -11.63 25.08
CA GLN A 251 0.99 -12.24 25.75
C GLN A 251 0.23 -13.25 24.87
N PRO A 252 -0.17 -14.42 25.42
CA PRO A 252 -0.86 -15.48 24.69
C PRO A 252 -2.33 -15.17 24.38
N PRO A 253 -2.94 -15.87 23.40
CA PRO A 253 -4.40 -15.82 23.18
C PRO A 253 -5.19 -16.05 24.47
N GLY A 254 -6.16 -15.17 24.75
CA GLY A 254 -6.95 -15.15 25.99
C GLY A 254 -6.55 -14.03 26.96
N GLU A 255 -5.36 -13.47 26.81
CA GLU A 255 -4.88 -12.29 27.56
C GLU A 255 -4.86 -11.05 26.66
N ASP A 256 -4.83 -9.87 27.28
CA ASP A 256 -4.71 -8.60 26.56
C ASP A 256 -3.38 -8.56 25.80
N PRO A 257 -3.40 -8.30 24.48
CA PRO A 257 -2.20 -8.34 23.66
C PRO A 257 -1.26 -7.18 24.01
N GLU A 258 0.02 -7.49 24.19
CA GLU A 258 1.07 -6.48 24.40
C GLU A 258 2.06 -6.55 23.21
N PRO A 259 2.05 -5.56 22.31
CA PRO A 259 2.80 -5.61 21.05
C PRO A 259 4.31 -5.62 21.24
N ILE A 260 5.00 -6.45 20.46
CA ILE A 260 6.47 -6.43 20.32
C ILE A 260 6.83 -5.43 19.21
N ALA A 261 7.34 -4.26 19.62
CA ALA A 261 7.60 -3.11 18.77
C ALA A 261 8.97 -3.15 18.08
N THR A 262 9.18 -4.09 17.16
CA THR A 262 10.40 -4.09 16.33
C THR A 262 10.31 -3.10 15.17
N ARG A 263 11.43 -2.67 14.58
CA ARG A 263 11.46 -1.71 13.47
C ARG A 263 10.94 -2.34 12.18
N GLN A 264 11.48 -3.49 11.81
CA GLN A 264 11.05 -4.32 10.68
C GLN A 264 10.30 -5.56 11.20
N PRO A 265 9.39 -6.17 10.42
CA PRO A 265 8.63 -7.35 10.84
C PRO A 265 9.52 -8.60 11.02
N PHE A 266 10.68 -8.63 10.37
CA PHE A 266 11.64 -9.73 10.47
C PHE A 266 12.74 -9.49 11.51
N ASP A 267 12.75 -8.35 12.20
CA ASP A 267 13.70 -8.10 13.30
C ASP A 267 13.44 -9.04 14.47
N ASP A 268 14.50 -9.26 15.26
CA ASP A 268 14.48 -10.06 16.47
C ASP A 268 13.39 -9.59 17.44
N PRO A 269 12.38 -10.41 17.75
CA PRO A 269 11.33 -10.08 18.70
C PRO A 269 11.79 -10.14 20.17
N GLY A 270 13.02 -10.57 20.46
CA GLY A 270 13.52 -10.74 21.83
C GLY A 270 13.14 -12.09 22.43
N ASP A 271 12.55 -12.08 23.63
CA ASP A 271 12.29 -13.26 24.46
C ASP A 271 11.53 -14.40 23.76
N GLU A 272 11.66 -15.62 24.28
CA GLU A 272 11.24 -16.87 23.62
C GLU A 272 9.72 -17.01 23.36
N SER A 273 8.88 -16.24 24.07
CA SER A 273 7.41 -16.36 24.06
C SER A 273 6.75 -15.35 23.10
N VAL A 274 6.81 -15.63 21.80
CA VAL A 274 6.17 -14.80 20.77
C VAL A 274 4.86 -15.42 20.29
N PHE A 275 3.79 -14.64 20.35
CA PHE A 275 2.46 -15.00 19.87
C PHE A 275 2.01 -14.07 18.74
N TYR A 276 1.32 -14.63 17.75
CA TYR A 276 0.68 -13.90 16.67
C TYR A 276 -0.78 -13.61 17.03
N ARG A 277 -1.13 -12.32 17.20
CA ARG A 277 -2.43 -11.88 17.71
C ARG A 277 -3.17 -11.00 16.72
N LEU A 278 -4.50 -11.14 16.66
CA LEU A 278 -5.37 -10.29 15.86
C LEU A 278 -5.94 -9.17 16.73
N VAL A 279 -5.46 -7.94 16.52
CA VAL A 279 -5.94 -6.77 17.26
C VAL A 279 -6.94 -6.01 16.40
N ARG A 280 -8.14 -5.77 16.94
CA ARG A 280 -9.23 -5.09 16.23
C ARG A 280 -8.82 -3.66 15.88
N LEU A 281 -8.88 -3.28 14.60
CA LEU A 281 -8.57 -1.93 14.14
C LEU A 281 -9.67 -0.95 14.57
N ASP A 282 -9.28 0.22 15.06
CA ASP A 282 -10.16 1.29 15.53
C ASP A 282 -9.70 2.63 14.95
N GLU A 283 -9.70 2.72 13.62
CA GLU A 283 -9.26 3.90 12.90
C GLU A 283 -10.01 4.05 11.58
N ALA A 284 -10.08 5.28 11.09
CA ALA A 284 -10.62 5.62 9.81
C ALA A 284 -9.80 4.99 8.68
N PHE A 285 -10.47 4.34 7.74
CA PHE A 285 -9.78 3.76 6.59
C PHE A 285 -9.55 4.79 5.51
N VAL A 286 -8.28 5.09 5.26
CA VAL A 286 -7.87 5.91 4.12
C VAL A 286 -7.44 5.03 2.95
N ALA A 287 -7.80 5.42 1.73
CA ALA A 287 -7.49 4.67 0.51
C ALA A 287 -5.98 4.40 0.33
N LYS A 288 -5.15 5.27 0.90
CA LYS A 288 -3.68 5.22 0.95
C LYS A 288 -3.13 3.96 1.59
N THR A 289 -3.64 3.58 2.76
CA THR A 289 -3.13 2.48 3.58
C THR A 289 -4.07 1.28 3.61
N HIS A 290 -5.34 1.47 3.24
CA HIS A 290 -6.33 0.40 3.31
C HIS A 290 -6.06 -0.68 2.25
N MET A 291 -5.51 -1.80 2.71
CA MET A 291 -5.26 -3.01 1.94
C MET A 291 -6.04 -4.18 2.56
N PRO A 292 -7.28 -4.41 2.13
CA PRO A 292 -8.14 -5.40 2.75
C PRO A 292 -7.69 -6.82 2.43
N TYR A 293 -7.66 -7.68 3.44
CA TYR A 293 -7.26 -9.08 3.30
C TYR A 293 -8.24 -9.99 4.06
N ARG A 294 -9.02 -10.79 3.34
CA ARG A 294 -10.09 -11.60 3.94
C ARG A 294 -9.50 -12.74 4.77
N LEU A 295 -10.09 -13.04 5.91
CA LEU A 295 -9.83 -14.26 6.66
C LEU A 295 -11.12 -15.10 6.69
N ASP A 296 -11.05 -16.32 6.16
CA ASP A 296 -12.18 -17.27 6.15
C ASP A 296 -11.69 -18.72 6.32
N PRO A 297 -12.58 -19.68 6.62
CA PRO A 297 -12.18 -21.07 6.80
C PRO A 297 -11.50 -21.70 5.57
N ALA A 298 -11.89 -21.31 4.35
CA ALA A 298 -11.30 -21.83 3.13
C ALA A 298 -9.85 -21.35 2.97
N ARG A 299 -9.55 -20.10 3.36
CA ARG A 299 -8.19 -19.56 3.39
C ARG A 299 -7.33 -20.25 4.45
N MET A 300 -7.87 -20.51 5.64
CA MET A 300 -7.15 -21.27 6.66
C MET A 300 -6.79 -22.67 6.15
N GLN A 301 -7.73 -23.36 5.50
CA GLN A 301 -7.49 -24.67 4.90
C GLN A 301 -6.45 -24.59 3.78
N ARG A 302 -6.54 -23.59 2.90
CA ARG A 302 -5.55 -23.34 1.85
C ARG A 302 -4.14 -23.15 2.42
N TRP A 303 -4.00 -22.43 3.53
CA TRP A 303 -2.69 -22.25 4.16
C TRP A 303 -2.18 -23.52 4.86
N ARG A 304 -3.07 -24.35 5.42
CA ARG A 304 -2.69 -25.69 5.91
C ARG A 304 -2.10 -26.52 4.78
N GLU A 305 -2.76 -26.57 3.63
CA GLU A 305 -2.30 -27.32 2.46
C GLU A 305 -0.94 -26.84 1.94
N LEU A 306 -0.74 -25.52 1.90
CA LEU A 306 0.51 -24.94 1.39
C LEU A 306 1.69 -25.13 2.37
N PHE A 307 1.45 -24.98 3.67
CA PHE A 307 2.53 -24.81 4.64
C PHE A 307 2.67 -25.94 5.66
N LEU A 308 1.64 -26.74 5.91
CA LEU A 308 1.65 -27.74 6.98
C LEU A 308 1.48 -29.17 6.43
N ASP A 309 0.45 -29.40 5.61
CA ASP A 309 0.07 -30.74 5.18
C ASP A 309 1.15 -31.37 4.28
N GLY A 310 1.63 -32.56 4.68
CA GLY A 310 2.66 -33.29 3.96
C GLY A 310 4.05 -32.64 3.94
N GLN A 311 4.27 -31.57 4.71
CA GLN A 311 5.56 -30.88 4.78
C GLN A 311 6.46 -31.48 5.88
N ALA A 312 7.74 -31.66 5.58
CA ALA A 312 8.70 -32.16 6.57
C ALA A 312 8.89 -31.18 7.74
N GLU A 313 9.27 -31.63 8.93
CA GLU A 313 9.57 -30.71 10.04
C GLU A 313 10.95 -30.06 9.84
N PRO A 314 11.11 -28.73 9.96
CA PRO A 314 12.43 -28.09 9.94
C PRO A 314 13.32 -28.65 11.06
N GLU A 315 14.63 -28.76 10.83
CA GLU A 315 15.56 -29.20 11.89
C GLU A 315 15.69 -28.14 12.99
N ARG A 316 15.74 -26.86 12.59
CA ARG A 316 15.82 -25.70 13.47
C ARG A 316 15.03 -24.54 12.88
N LEU A 317 14.64 -23.59 13.73
CA LEU A 317 14.08 -22.33 13.25
C LEU A 317 15.21 -21.40 12.77
N PRO A 318 14.97 -20.59 11.72
CA PRO A 318 15.91 -19.57 11.29
C PRO A 318 16.08 -18.50 12.38
N GLY A 319 17.30 -17.97 12.49
CA GLY A 319 17.62 -16.88 13.41
C GLY A 319 17.10 -15.52 12.95
N TYR A 320 17.48 -14.49 13.70
CA TYR A 320 17.11 -13.08 13.47
C TYR A 320 18.33 -12.17 13.22
N ASP A 321 19.52 -12.73 12.94
CA ASP A 321 20.64 -11.90 12.53
C ASP A 321 20.30 -11.12 11.25
N ALA A 322 20.69 -9.85 11.18
CA ALA A 322 20.19 -8.92 10.16
C ALA A 322 20.38 -9.41 8.71
N ARG A 323 21.52 -10.06 8.42
CA ARG A 323 21.81 -10.62 7.09
C ARG A 323 20.89 -11.77 6.72
N THR A 324 20.66 -12.69 7.66
CA THR A 324 19.76 -13.81 7.43
C THR A 324 18.32 -13.31 7.37
N ALA A 325 17.87 -12.53 8.35
CA ALA A 325 16.47 -12.11 8.52
C ALA A 325 15.93 -11.28 7.34
N ALA A 326 16.76 -10.44 6.72
CA ALA A 326 16.38 -9.64 5.57
C ALA A 326 16.30 -10.42 4.24
N ASN A 327 16.77 -11.68 4.21
CA ASN A 327 16.80 -12.51 3.00
C ASN A 327 15.80 -13.69 3.07
N PRO A 328 14.61 -13.57 2.45
CA PRO A 328 13.57 -14.60 2.53
C PRO A 328 13.97 -15.93 1.89
N PHE A 329 14.94 -15.94 0.97
CA PHE A 329 15.42 -17.16 0.33
C PHE A 329 16.28 -18.01 1.27
N ILE A 330 16.85 -17.40 2.31
CA ILE A 330 17.61 -18.09 3.36
C ILE A 330 16.67 -18.45 4.52
N VAL A 331 15.89 -17.49 5.04
CA VAL A 331 15.00 -17.69 6.20
C VAL A 331 13.99 -18.80 5.94
N PHE A 332 13.33 -18.77 4.80
CA PHE A 332 12.22 -19.65 4.49
C PHE A 332 12.59 -20.79 3.53
N ARG A 333 13.88 -21.14 3.48
CA ARG A 333 14.39 -22.23 2.62
C ARG A 333 13.70 -23.58 2.90
N ASP A 334 13.27 -23.79 4.14
CA ASP A 334 12.60 -25.02 4.56
C ASP A 334 11.11 -25.03 4.16
N ILE A 335 10.56 -23.92 3.65
CA ILE A 335 9.24 -23.86 3.00
C ILE A 335 9.43 -24.05 1.49
N PRO A 336 8.74 -25.01 0.84
CA PRO A 336 8.83 -25.20 -0.60
C PRO A 336 8.55 -23.90 -1.37
N VAL A 337 9.33 -23.64 -2.42
CA VAL A 337 9.15 -22.46 -3.26
C VAL A 337 7.77 -22.46 -3.90
N ALA A 338 7.29 -23.62 -4.37
CA ALA A 338 5.95 -23.75 -4.91
C ALA A 338 4.86 -23.30 -3.93
N SER A 339 5.00 -23.62 -2.64
CA SER A 339 4.06 -23.19 -1.60
C SER A 339 4.08 -21.69 -1.38
N ARG A 340 5.28 -21.10 -1.26
CA ARG A 340 5.47 -19.65 -1.10
C ARG A 340 4.93 -18.89 -2.31
N TYR A 341 5.23 -19.37 -3.51
CA TYR A 341 4.76 -18.72 -4.73
C TYR A 341 3.24 -18.81 -4.86
N ARG A 342 2.63 -19.97 -4.58
CA ARG A 342 1.17 -20.12 -4.60
C ARG A 342 0.49 -19.23 -3.57
N PHE A 343 1.05 -19.05 -2.38
CA PHE A 343 0.55 -18.07 -1.40
C PHE A 343 0.55 -16.65 -1.97
N LEU A 344 1.64 -16.23 -2.62
CA LEU A 344 1.73 -14.90 -3.23
C LEU A 344 0.76 -14.75 -4.42
N LEU A 345 0.59 -15.79 -5.24
CA LEU A 345 -0.30 -15.77 -6.40
C LEU A 345 -1.79 -15.78 -6.02
N ASP A 346 -2.15 -16.48 -4.94
CA ASP A 346 -3.54 -16.59 -4.48
C ASP A 346 -4.18 -15.19 -4.28
N ASP A 347 -3.40 -14.21 -3.81
CA ASP A 347 -3.78 -12.80 -3.66
C ASP A 347 -2.76 -11.83 -4.30
N ALA A 348 -2.28 -12.10 -5.52
CA ALA A 348 -1.19 -11.31 -6.12
C ALA A 348 -1.49 -9.80 -6.17
N GLY A 349 -2.73 -9.39 -6.41
CA GLY A 349 -3.15 -7.99 -6.36
C GLY A 349 -2.96 -7.33 -5.00
N TYR A 350 -3.07 -8.07 -3.89
CA TYR A 350 -2.74 -7.57 -2.54
C TYR A 350 -1.24 -7.30 -2.41
N PHE A 351 -0.39 -8.25 -2.81
CA PHE A 351 1.07 -8.07 -2.72
C PHE A 351 1.59 -6.98 -3.66
N VAL A 352 1.01 -6.88 -4.87
CA VAL A 352 1.29 -5.77 -5.79
C VAL A 352 0.81 -4.43 -5.23
N ALA A 353 -0.38 -4.38 -4.63
CA ALA A 353 -0.80 -3.18 -3.90
C ALA A 353 0.12 -2.86 -2.72
N GLY A 354 0.64 -3.89 -2.05
CA GLY A 354 1.61 -3.81 -0.96
C GLY A 354 2.85 -3.02 -1.33
N PHE A 355 3.48 -3.28 -2.47
CA PHE A 355 4.67 -2.52 -2.87
C PHE A 355 4.38 -1.18 -3.56
N ILE A 356 3.15 -0.98 -4.06
CA ILE A 356 2.71 0.31 -4.63
C ILE A 356 2.31 1.29 -3.52
N LYS A 357 1.65 0.80 -2.46
CA LYS A 357 1.14 1.61 -1.34
C LYS A 357 2.06 1.59 -0.13
N GLY A 358 2.64 0.44 0.19
CA GLY A 358 3.74 0.24 1.14
C GLY A 358 3.60 0.93 2.50
N PRO A 359 4.69 1.02 3.26
CA PRO A 359 4.77 1.91 4.41
C PRO A 359 4.83 3.40 4.00
N VAL A 360 4.86 3.71 2.69
CA VAL A 360 5.08 5.05 2.15
C VAL A 360 3.75 5.76 1.92
N CYS A 361 3.56 6.80 2.70
CA CYS A 361 2.47 7.75 2.57
C CYS A 361 2.82 8.94 1.67
N ARG A 362 3.93 9.00 0.94
CA ARG A 362 4.24 10.16 0.10
C ARG A 362 4.79 9.71 -1.25
N GLY A 363 3.97 9.86 -2.29
CA GLY A 363 4.05 8.99 -3.46
C GLY A 363 4.87 9.45 -4.65
N GLN A 364 5.21 10.74 -4.82
CA GLN A 364 5.89 11.16 -6.06
C GLN A 364 7.25 10.49 -6.29
N VAL A 365 8.16 10.53 -5.31
CA VAL A 365 9.50 9.96 -5.48
C VAL A 365 9.45 8.44 -5.71
N ALA A 366 8.50 7.76 -5.08
CA ALA A 366 8.31 6.31 -5.23
C ALA A 366 7.62 5.94 -6.57
N LEU A 367 6.77 6.81 -7.11
CA LEU A 367 5.94 6.51 -8.29
C LEU A 367 6.49 7.08 -9.61
N ASN A 368 7.43 8.03 -9.62
CA ASN A 368 8.02 8.64 -10.83
C ASN A 368 8.78 7.66 -11.78
N VAL A 369 8.69 6.36 -11.49
CA VAL A 369 9.60 5.30 -11.93
C VAL A 369 8.83 4.07 -12.38
N ILE A 370 7.52 4.26 -12.56
CA ILE A 370 6.57 3.38 -13.24
C ILE A 370 5.81 4.22 -14.27
N ASN A 371 5.34 3.58 -15.33
CA ASN A 371 4.47 4.25 -16.30
C ASN A 371 3.08 4.48 -15.69
N ASP A 372 2.36 5.50 -16.18
CA ASP A 372 0.98 5.79 -15.77
C ASP A 372 0.03 4.61 -15.95
N ARG A 373 0.35 3.70 -16.87
CA ARG A 373 -0.34 2.42 -17.06
C ARG A 373 0.64 1.34 -17.52
N PHE A 374 0.63 0.20 -16.85
CA PHE A 374 1.29 -1.03 -17.30
C PHE A 374 0.53 -2.26 -16.84
N TRP A 375 0.74 -3.37 -17.55
CA TRP A 375 0.16 -4.67 -17.19
C TRP A 375 1.17 -5.53 -16.45
N VAL A 376 0.68 -6.34 -15.52
CA VAL A 376 1.48 -7.29 -14.74
C VAL A 376 0.92 -8.68 -14.95
N PHE A 377 1.80 -9.59 -15.34
CA PHE A 377 1.58 -11.02 -15.47
C PHE A 377 2.52 -11.77 -14.53
N PHE A 378 2.20 -13.03 -14.26
CA PHE A 378 3.01 -13.89 -13.42
C PHE A 378 3.45 -15.14 -14.18
N ALA A 379 4.66 -15.63 -13.88
CA ALA A 379 5.11 -16.90 -14.42
C ALA A 379 4.25 -18.05 -13.87
N ASP A 380 3.95 -19.04 -14.70
CA ASP A 380 3.16 -20.19 -14.27
C ASP A 380 3.93 -20.98 -13.21
N PRO A 381 3.35 -21.24 -12.02
CA PRO A 381 4.03 -21.99 -10.97
C PRO A 381 4.42 -23.41 -11.40
N ALA A 382 3.80 -24.00 -12.44
CA ALA A 382 4.22 -25.27 -13.02
C ALA A 382 5.59 -25.20 -13.71
N THR A 383 6.07 -24.00 -14.07
CA THR A 383 7.43 -23.80 -14.61
C THR A 383 8.52 -23.88 -13.54
N HIS A 384 8.16 -23.85 -12.25
CA HIS A 384 9.12 -24.04 -11.16
C HIS A 384 9.41 -25.52 -10.94
N THR A 385 10.55 -25.97 -11.44
CA THR A 385 11.04 -27.35 -11.27
C THR A 385 11.88 -27.48 -10.00
N ALA A 386 12.08 -28.71 -9.51
CA ALA A 386 13.02 -28.97 -8.42
C ALA A 386 14.46 -28.51 -8.73
N ALA A 387 14.83 -28.42 -10.01
CA ALA A 387 16.11 -27.86 -10.43
C ALA A 387 16.16 -26.34 -10.23
N ALA A 388 15.05 -25.64 -10.47
CA ALA A 388 14.90 -24.21 -10.17
C ALA A 388 15.00 -23.94 -8.66
N ASP A 389 14.39 -24.77 -7.81
CA ASP A 389 14.51 -24.66 -6.35
C ASP A 389 15.96 -24.81 -5.87
N ARG A 390 16.66 -25.83 -6.39
CA ARG A 390 18.10 -26.02 -6.10
C ARG A 390 18.97 -24.90 -6.68
N PHE A 391 18.57 -24.30 -7.80
CA PHE A 391 19.26 -23.14 -8.35
C PHE A 391 19.10 -21.94 -7.42
N LEU A 392 17.87 -21.66 -6.99
CA LEU A 392 17.55 -20.54 -6.10
C LEU A 392 18.27 -20.67 -4.76
N ALA A 393 18.21 -21.85 -4.13
CA ALA A 393 18.91 -22.11 -2.87
C ALA A 393 20.43 -21.91 -2.96
N ARG A 394 21.06 -22.27 -4.10
CA ARG A 394 22.50 -22.08 -4.33
C ARG A 394 22.92 -20.63 -4.53
N HIS A 395 22.00 -19.78 -4.99
CA HIS A 395 22.28 -18.37 -5.29
C HIS A 395 21.59 -17.41 -4.32
N ALA A 396 21.03 -17.91 -3.21
CA ALA A 396 20.28 -17.10 -2.24
C ALA A 396 21.10 -15.90 -1.72
N ASP A 397 22.42 -16.05 -1.55
CA ASP A 397 23.32 -14.97 -1.10
C ASP A 397 23.42 -13.82 -2.12
N THR A 398 23.32 -14.12 -3.41
CA THR A 398 23.32 -13.10 -4.48
C THR A 398 22.00 -12.31 -4.52
N LEU A 399 20.94 -12.86 -3.92
CA LEU A 399 19.62 -12.24 -3.82
C LEU A 399 19.42 -11.37 -2.56
N ALA A 400 20.50 -11.14 -1.81
CA ALA A 400 20.52 -10.23 -0.67
C ALA A 400 19.99 -8.83 -1.04
N LEU A 401 19.24 -8.23 -0.10
CA LEU A 401 18.51 -6.99 -0.29
C LEU A 401 19.12 -5.84 0.54
N PRO A 402 18.94 -4.57 0.12
CA PRO A 402 19.41 -3.39 0.86
C PRO A 402 18.95 -3.28 2.31
N ALA A 403 17.82 -3.91 2.65
CA ALA A 403 17.19 -3.84 3.97
C ALA A 403 18.06 -4.38 5.13
N GLU A 404 19.17 -5.08 4.84
CA GLU A 404 20.18 -5.48 5.83
C GLU A 404 20.85 -4.28 6.53
N ASP A 405 20.92 -3.10 5.88
CA ASP A 405 21.69 -1.93 6.35
C ASP A 405 20.84 -0.63 6.36
N VAL A 406 20.10 -0.38 7.45
CA VAL A 406 19.20 0.80 7.62
C VAL A 406 19.94 2.15 7.65
N SER A 407 21.25 2.14 7.91
CA SER A 407 22.14 3.32 7.89
C SER A 407 23.32 3.13 6.92
N SER A 408 23.04 2.70 5.68
CA SER A 408 24.07 2.43 4.68
C SER A 408 24.67 3.70 4.05
N LEU A 409 25.94 3.64 3.66
CA LEU A 409 26.60 4.62 2.79
C LEU A 409 26.23 4.32 1.32
N PRO A 410 25.54 5.22 0.60
CA PRO A 410 24.84 4.88 -0.64
C PRO A 410 25.74 4.34 -1.78
N LEU A 411 26.91 4.94 -2.02
CA LEU A 411 27.75 4.58 -3.18
C LEU A 411 28.46 3.23 -3.03
N ALA A 412 29.00 2.92 -1.85
CA ALA A 412 29.71 1.66 -1.61
C ALA A 412 28.74 0.48 -1.63
N SER A 413 27.59 0.61 -0.96
CA SER A 413 26.54 -0.41 -0.94
C SER A 413 25.96 -0.68 -2.33
N TRP A 414 25.75 0.36 -3.15
CA TRP A 414 25.22 0.20 -4.50
C TRP A 414 26.11 -0.66 -5.41
N SER A 415 27.42 -0.41 -5.41
CA SER A 415 28.37 -1.19 -6.24
C SER A 415 28.35 -2.69 -5.90
N ARG A 416 28.20 -3.02 -4.61
CA ARG A 416 28.06 -4.39 -4.11
C ARG A 416 26.79 -5.06 -4.63
N TYR A 417 25.64 -4.38 -4.54
CA TYR A 417 24.36 -4.93 -5.02
C TYR A 417 24.35 -5.09 -6.54
N GLN A 418 24.92 -4.14 -7.28
CA GLN A 418 25.06 -4.25 -8.74
C GLN A 418 25.90 -5.47 -9.15
N ALA A 419 27.00 -5.75 -8.43
CA ALA A 419 27.83 -6.92 -8.71
C ALA A 419 27.08 -8.23 -8.44
N ARG A 420 26.38 -8.33 -7.31
CA ARG A 420 25.57 -9.51 -6.94
C ARG A 420 24.43 -9.77 -7.93
N GLU A 421 23.73 -8.71 -8.35
CA GLU A 421 22.68 -8.81 -9.36
C GLU A 421 23.25 -9.31 -10.70
N ALA A 422 24.38 -8.75 -11.14
CA ALA A 422 25.01 -9.17 -12.38
C ALA A 422 25.48 -10.63 -12.36
N GLU A 423 25.94 -11.12 -11.20
CA GLU A 423 26.29 -12.53 -10.95
C GLU A 423 25.06 -13.43 -11.02
N TYR A 424 23.99 -13.08 -10.30
CA TYR A 424 22.73 -13.83 -10.31
C TYR A 424 22.15 -13.96 -11.72
N LEU A 425 22.08 -12.85 -12.46
CA LEU A 425 21.53 -12.84 -13.82
C LEU A 425 22.38 -13.64 -14.81
N ASP A 426 23.70 -13.67 -14.66
CA ASP A 426 24.57 -14.50 -15.49
C ASP A 426 24.35 -16.00 -15.20
N ALA A 427 24.28 -16.37 -13.93
CA ALA A 427 23.97 -17.73 -13.50
C ALA A 427 22.57 -18.16 -13.97
N ARG A 428 21.57 -17.27 -13.84
CA ARG A 428 20.19 -17.50 -14.29
C ARG A 428 20.12 -17.70 -15.79
N ALA A 429 20.79 -16.86 -16.60
CA ALA A 429 20.81 -17.04 -18.05
C ALA A 429 21.47 -18.37 -18.47
N LYS A 430 22.55 -18.79 -17.80
CA LYS A 430 23.18 -20.11 -18.02
C LYS A 430 22.24 -21.26 -17.65
N PHE A 431 21.53 -21.15 -16.54
CA PHE A 431 20.52 -22.13 -16.12
C PHE A 431 19.39 -22.21 -17.15
N MET A 432 18.75 -21.08 -17.45
CA MET A 432 17.61 -21.02 -18.37
C MET A 432 17.95 -21.55 -19.77
N ARG A 433 19.14 -21.27 -20.33
CA ARG A 433 19.56 -21.85 -21.63
C ARG A 433 19.64 -23.37 -21.66
N ARG A 434 19.88 -24.01 -20.51
CA ARG A 434 19.97 -25.47 -20.40
C ARG A 434 18.61 -26.12 -20.19
N THR A 435 17.68 -25.39 -19.58
CA THR A 435 16.40 -25.90 -19.09
C THR A 435 15.24 -25.54 -20.03
N VAL A 436 15.33 -24.39 -20.72
CA VAL A 436 14.33 -23.96 -21.70
C VAL A 436 14.41 -24.84 -22.95
N GLY A 437 13.26 -25.29 -23.42
CA GLY A 437 13.11 -26.22 -24.54
C GLY A 437 13.14 -27.70 -24.14
N SER A 438 13.92 -28.08 -23.14
CA SER A 438 13.98 -29.47 -22.63
C SER A 438 13.02 -29.74 -21.46
N GLU A 439 12.85 -28.79 -20.56
CA GLU A 439 12.02 -28.91 -19.35
C GLU A 439 10.97 -27.81 -19.25
N ILE A 440 11.28 -26.60 -19.72
CA ILE A 440 10.39 -25.44 -19.68
C ILE A 440 10.14 -24.95 -21.11
N PRO A 441 8.91 -25.02 -21.65
CA PRO A 441 8.62 -24.44 -22.96
C PRO A 441 8.78 -22.91 -22.88
N LEU A 442 9.21 -22.24 -23.96
CA LEU A 442 9.18 -20.77 -24.05
C LEU A 442 8.00 -20.35 -24.93
N ASP A 443 6.80 -20.71 -24.51
CA ASP A 443 5.53 -20.36 -25.16
C ASP A 443 4.57 -19.68 -24.16
N LEU A 444 3.31 -19.49 -24.54
CA LEU A 444 2.30 -18.84 -23.68
C LEU A 444 1.99 -19.60 -22.37
N THR A 445 2.34 -20.88 -22.27
CA THR A 445 2.09 -21.69 -21.07
C THR A 445 2.97 -21.29 -19.89
N VAL A 446 4.07 -20.54 -20.13
CA VAL A 446 4.88 -19.98 -19.04
C VAL A 446 4.20 -18.83 -18.32
N VAL A 447 3.08 -18.32 -18.84
CA VAL A 447 2.28 -17.29 -18.19
C VAL A 447 1.10 -17.94 -17.49
N TRP A 448 1.00 -17.66 -16.19
CA TRP A 448 -0.07 -18.16 -15.34
C TRP A 448 -1.42 -17.58 -15.76
N ASP A 449 -2.45 -18.43 -15.79
CA ASP A 449 -3.83 -18.06 -16.15
C ASP A 449 -4.80 -18.03 -14.98
N GLY A 450 -4.28 -18.07 -13.75
CA GLY A 450 -5.13 -18.11 -12.57
C GLY A 450 -5.72 -19.49 -12.28
N ASP A 451 -5.18 -20.56 -12.88
CA ASP A 451 -5.79 -21.89 -12.91
C ASP A 451 -7.25 -21.83 -13.42
N GLY A 452 -7.54 -20.89 -14.33
CA GLY A 452 -8.88 -20.64 -14.88
C GLY A 452 -9.91 -20.04 -13.90
N ARG A 453 -9.52 -19.73 -12.65
CA ARG A 453 -10.44 -19.21 -11.60
C ARG A 453 -9.97 -17.97 -10.85
N ASN A 454 -8.67 -17.71 -10.78
CA ASN A 454 -8.12 -16.60 -9.97
C ASN A 454 -7.94 -15.33 -10.83
N PRO A 455 -8.69 -14.25 -10.56
CA PRO A 455 -8.58 -12.99 -11.31
C PRO A 455 -7.25 -12.25 -11.08
N ASN A 456 -6.43 -12.67 -10.11
CA ASN A 456 -5.10 -12.10 -9.87
C ASN A 456 -4.06 -12.53 -10.92
N ALA A 457 -4.41 -13.37 -11.90
CA ALA A 457 -3.52 -13.81 -12.97
C ALA A 457 -2.96 -12.67 -13.83
N ALA A 458 -3.72 -11.59 -13.93
CA ALA A 458 -3.34 -10.38 -14.64
C ALA A 458 -3.80 -9.16 -13.85
N LEU A 459 -2.93 -8.16 -13.74
CA LEU A 459 -3.23 -6.90 -13.08
C LEU A 459 -2.94 -5.74 -14.02
N THR A 460 -3.67 -4.65 -13.84
CA THR A 460 -3.34 -3.33 -14.36
C THR A 460 -2.98 -2.43 -13.20
N VAL A 461 -1.82 -1.78 -13.31
CA VAL A 461 -1.39 -0.74 -12.37
C VAL A 461 -1.56 0.60 -13.07
N PHE A 462 -2.24 1.52 -12.38
CA PHE A 462 -2.32 2.92 -12.77
C PHE A 462 -1.56 3.80 -11.79
N ARG A 463 -0.84 4.78 -12.30
CA ARG A 463 -0.31 5.90 -11.51
C ARG A 463 -1.12 7.16 -11.83
N HIS A 464 -1.38 7.93 -10.78
CA HIS A 464 -2.11 9.19 -10.78
C HIS A 464 -1.31 10.19 -9.96
N PHE A 465 -0.29 10.79 -10.57
CA PHE A 465 0.66 11.72 -9.97
C PHE A 465 1.42 11.12 -8.78
N ASP A 466 0.89 11.34 -7.59
CA ASP A 466 1.40 10.96 -6.27
C ASP A 466 0.62 9.81 -5.62
N SER A 467 -0.31 9.19 -6.36
CA SER A 467 -1.06 8.01 -5.94
C SER A 467 -1.08 6.95 -7.03
N ALA A 468 -1.43 5.72 -6.68
CA ALA A 468 -1.52 4.62 -7.62
C ALA A 468 -2.59 3.60 -7.22
N SER A 469 -3.12 2.91 -8.23
CA SER A 469 -4.18 1.92 -8.09
C SER A 469 -3.77 0.60 -8.73
N VAL A 470 -4.02 -0.51 -8.03
CA VAL A 470 -3.79 -1.86 -8.54
C VAL A 470 -5.13 -2.56 -8.71
N ILE A 471 -5.40 -3.01 -9.93
CA ILE A 471 -6.72 -3.49 -10.36
C ILE A 471 -6.53 -4.82 -11.06
N THR A 472 -7.30 -5.86 -10.69
CA THR A 472 -7.31 -7.12 -11.43
C THR A 472 -7.88 -6.95 -12.84
N GLY A 473 -7.35 -7.72 -13.79
CA GLY A 473 -7.70 -7.68 -15.22
C GLY A 473 -6.81 -6.75 -16.05
N LEU A 474 -6.93 -6.86 -17.38
CA LEU A 474 -6.19 -6.06 -18.36
C LEU A 474 -7.02 -4.87 -18.83
N LEU A 475 -7.02 -3.79 -18.05
CA LEU A 475 -7.80 -2.59 -18.32
C LEU A 475 -7.07 -1.66 -19.29
N GLY A 476 -7.85 -1.06 -20.21
CA GLY A 476 -7.36 -0.12 -21.21
C GLY A 476 -6.83 -0.77 -22.48
N THR A 477 -6.30 0.07 -23.37
CA THR A 477 -5.53 -0.38 -24.54
C THR A 477 -4.20 -0.98 -24.12
N PRO A 478 -3.51 -1.75 -24.99
CA PRO A 478 -2.17 -2.24 -24.68
C PRO A 478 -1.25 -1.11 -24.19
N PRO A 479 -0.59 -1.25 -23.03
CA PRO A 479 0.31 -0.25 -22.49
C PRO A 479 1.65 -0.26 -23.21
N LYS A 480 2.44 0.81 -22.99
CA LYS A 480 3.82 0.88 -23.47
C LYS A 480 4.63 -0.32 -22.97
N THR A 481 4.62 -0.57 -21.65
CA THR A 481 5.35 -1.68 -21.02
C THR A 481 4.42 -2.65 -20.27
N ALA A 482 4.88 -3.88 -20.08
CA ALA A 482 4.28 -4.86 -19.20
C ALA A 482 5.35 -5.72 -18.51
N TRP A 483 5.01 -6.32 -17.38
CA TRP A 483 5.93 -7.09 -16.55
C TRP A 483 5.52 -8.57 -16.52
N LEU A 484 6.49 -9.48 -16.63
CA LEU A 484 6.32 -10.89 -16.30
C LEU A 484 7.11 -11.22 -15.02
N ILE A 485 6.39 -11.30 -13.91
CA ILE A 485 6.96 -11.47 -12.58
C ILE A 485 7.08 -12.96 -12.23
N THR A 486 8.30 -13.40 -11.92
CA THR A 486 8.59 -14.74 -11.38
C THR A 486 8.59 -14.73 -9.85
N TYR A 487 8.59 -15.90 -9.21
CA TYR A 487 8.67 -15.99 -7.74
C TYR A 487 9.83 -15.18 -7.13
N PRO A 488 11.10 -15.31 -7.59
CA PRO A 488 12.18 -14.53 -6.99
C PRO A 488 11.95 -13.02 -7.10
N ILE A 489 11.39 -12.54 -8.20
CA ILE A 489 11.08 -11.11 -8.36
C ILE A 489 9.98 -10.69 -7.38
N LEU A 490 8.87 -11.44 -7.31
CA LEU A 490 7.74 -11.08 -6.45
C LEU A 490 8.13 -11.02 -4.97
N GLU A 491 8.86 -12.02 -4.49
CA GLU A 491 9.35 -12.09 -3.11
C GLU A 491 10.37 -10.97 -2.82
N ARG A 492 11.31 -10.69 -3.74
CA ARG A 492 12.28 -9.60 -3.59
C ARG A 492 11.61 -8.24 -3.54
N ILE A 493 10.63 -7.98 -4.40
CA ILE A 493 9.90 -6.70 -4.38
C ILE A 493 9.19 -6.53 -3.03
N HIS A 494 8.54 -7.58 -2.51
CA HIS A 494 7.89 -7.53 -1.19
C HIS A 494 8.88 -7.19 -0.07
N TYR A 495 10.01 -7.88 0.03
CA TYR A 495 10.99 -7.58 1.07
C TYR A 495 11.70 -6.23 0.87
N LEU A 496 11.86 -5.79 -0.37
CA LEU A 496 12.49 -4.51 -0.68
C LEU A 496 11.59 -3.32 -0.32
N LEU A 497 10.31 -3.39 -0.67
CA LEU A 497 9.38 -2.23 -0.63
C LEU A 497 8.33 -2.33 0.48
N VAL A 498 8.18 -3.47 1.14
CA VAL A 498 7.15 -3.71 2.16
C VAL A 498 7.77 -4.11 3.49
N ALA A 499 8.36 -5.31 3.56
CA ALA A 499 8.89 -5.81 4.84
C ALA A 499 10.15 -5.05 5.28
N GLY A 500 11.07 -4.78 4.35
CA GLY A 500 12.35 -4.13 4.65
C GLY A 500 12.38 -2.62 4.42
N PHE A 501 11.36 -2.06 3.76
CA PHE A 501 11.33 -0.62 3.54
C PHE A 501 11.02 0.12 4.83
N ASP A 502 11.78 1.19 5.07
CA ASP A 502 11.74 1.90 6.34
C ASP A 502 11.75 3.41 6.10
N VAL A 503 10.57 4.02 6.29
CA VAL A 503 10.36 5.47 6.15
C VAL A 503 11.14 6.30 7.17
N PHE A 504 11.54 5.70 8.29
CA PHE A 504 12.35 6.34 9.32
C PHE A 504 13.86 6.15 9.07
N GLY A 505 14.24 5.36 8.05
CA GLY A 505 15.62 5.09 7.66
C GLY A 505 16.32 6.30 7.05
N ASN A 506 17.64 6.20 6.83
CA ASN A 506 18.40 7.30 6.25
C ASN A 506 18.19 7.42 4.72
N VAL A 507 18.68 8.51 4.12
CA VAL A 507 18.60 8.73 2.67
C VAL A 507 19.28 7.62 1.85
N GLY A 508 20.34 7.02 2.40
CA GLY A 508 21.06 5.91 1.76
C GLY A 508 20.20 4.66 1.58
N HIS A 509 19.44 4.27 2.61
CA HIS A 509 18.48 3.17 2.56
C HIS A 509 17.40 3.41 1.50
N GLN A 510 16.80 4.60 1.51
CA GLN A 510 15.74 4.96 0.58
C GLN A 510 16.24 4.96 -0.87
N LEU A 511 17.44 5.52 -1.12
CA LEU A 511 18.06 5.53 -2.43
C LEU A 511 18.45 4.11 -2.90
N ASN A 512 19.06 3.30 -2.04
CA ASN A 512 19.46 1.94 -2.39
C ASN A 512 18.25 1.06 -2.70
N SER A 513 17.20 1.14 -1.89
CA SER A 513 15.95 0.40 -2.12
C SER A 513 15.34 0.81 -3.47
N ARG A 514 15.36 2.10 -3.76
CA ARG A 514 14.90 2.64 -5.03
C ARG A 514 15.73 2.13 -6.21
N LEU A 515 17.05 2.25 -6.18
CA LEU A 515 17.92 1.82 -7.27
C LEU A 515 17.81 0.31 -7.51
N TYR A 516 17.65 -0.49 -6.46
CA TYR A 516 17.46 -1.93 -6.57
C TYR A 516 16.12 -2.29 -7.25
N MET A 517 15.07 -1.50 -7.04
CA MET A 517 13.79 -1.70 -7.73
C MET A 517 13.91 -1.56 -9.26
N ASP A 518 14.83 -0.72 -9.76
CA ASP A 518 15.07 -0.67 -11.21
C ASP A 518 15.59 -2.00 -11.75
N PHE A 519 16.44 -2.72 -11.01
CA PHE A 519 16.87 -4.06 -11.42
C PHE A 519 15.68 -5.02 -11.51
N LEU A 520 14.82 -5.06 -10.48
CA LEU A 520 13.67 -5.96 -10.44
C LEU A 520 12.65 -5.66 -11.54
N ARG A 521 12.41 -4.37 -11.82
CA ARG A 521 11.55 -3.92 -12.91
C ARG A 521 12.12 -4.32 -14.27
N MET A 522 13.39 -4.01 -14.51
CA MET A 522 14.08 -4.36 -15.76
C MET A 522 14.09 -5.88 -15.96
N GLU A 523 14.34 -6.66 -14.91
CA GLU A 523 14.30 -8.13 -14.96
C GLU A 523 12.90 -8.64 -15.35
N ALA A 524 11.83 -8.05 -14.79
CA ALA A 524 10.44 -8.42 -15.12
C ALA A 524 10.04 -8.03 -16.55
N GLU A 525 10.52 -6.87 -17.02
CA GLU A 525 10.37 -6.41 -18.41
C GLU A 525 11.11 -7.33 -19.38
N THR A 526 12.37 -7.67 -19.08
CA THR A 526 13.19 -8.63 -19.86
C THR A 526 12.51 -10.00 -19.95
N ASN A 527 11.89 -10.49 -18.87
CA ASN A 527 11.15 -11.75 -18.88
C ASN A 527 9.98 -11.74 -19.87
N LEU A 528 9.25 -10.62 -19.98
CA LEU A 528 8.19 -10.48 -20.97
C LEU A 528 8.77 -10.45 -22.39
N LEU A 529 9.84 -9.67 -22.61
CA LEU A 529 10.50 -9.57 -23.91
C LEU A 529 11.09 -10.91 -24.38
N ALA A 530 11.43 -11.82 -23.46
CA ALA A 530 11.85 -13.18 -23.81
C ALA A 530 10.76 -13.98 -24.56
N LEU A 531 9.49 -13.60 -24.43
CA LEU A 531 8.38 -14.21 -25.20
C LEU A 531 8.32 -13.73 -26.64
N LEU A 532 8.96 -12.60 -26.99
CA LEU A 532 9.01 -12.11 -28.36
C LEU A 532 10.05 -12.86 -29.19
N PRO A 533 9.93 -12.82 -30.55
CA PRO A 533 10.97 -13.30 -31.44
C PRO A 533 12.28 -12.58 -31.15
N LEU A 534 13.40 -13.31 -31.16
CA LEU A 534 14.72 -12.79 -30.79
C LEU A 534 15.10 -11.53 -31.57
N ALA A 535 14.75 -11.49 -32.86
CA ALA A 535 15.00 -10.35 -33.75
C ALA A 535 14.18 -9.08 -33.42
N ALA A 536 13.00 -9.23 -32.79
CA ALA A 536 12.11 -8.10 -32.47
C ALA A 536 12.47 -7.42 -31.14
N ARG A 537 13.13 -8.13 -30.22
CA ARG A 537 13.41 -7.64 -28.85
C ARG A 537 14.16 -6.30 -28.82
N PRO A 538 15.21 -6.07 -29.64
CA PRO A 538 15.94 -4.81 -29.58
C PRO A 538 15.11 -3.58 -29.93
N GLN A 539 14.28 -3.68 -30.97
CA GLN A 539 13.39 -2.59 -31.39
C GLN A 539 12.41 -2.19 -30.28
N VAL A 540 11.89 -3.17 -29.53
CA VAL A 540 11.00 -2.92 -28.40
C VAL A 540 11.74 -2.22 -27.26
N VAL A 541 12.97 -2.66 -26.93
CA VAL A 541 13.80 -2.00 -25.91
C VAL A 541 14.10 -0.54 -26.30
N ASP A 542 14.50 -0.30 -27.56
CA ASP A 542 14.77 1.05 -28.07
C ASP A 542 13.54 1.95 -27.96
N HIS A 543 12.34 1.43 -28.23
CA HIS A 543 11.11 2.20 -28.05
C HIS A 543 10.79 2.44 -26.57
N TRP A 544 10.93 1.42 -25.71
CA TRP A 544 10.64 1.53 -24.28
C TRP A 544 11.55 2.54 -23.57
N TYR A 545 12.81 2.61 -24.02
CA TYR A 545 13.91 3.38 -23.43
C TYR A 545 14.52 4.42 -24.37
N ARG A 546 13.72 4.96 -25.29
CA ARG A 546 14.17 6.04 -26.18
C ARG A 546 14.64 7.25 -25.38
N GLY A 547 15.66 7.93 -25.89
CA GLY A 547 16.26 9.10 -25.24
C GLY A 547 17.14 8.80 -24.02
N GLU A 548 17.26 7.54 -23.59
CA GLU A 548 18.20 7.17 -22.52
C GLU A 548 19.66 7.11 -22.97
N ALA A 549 20.55 7.14 -21.98
CA ALA A 549 21.96 6.86 -22.19
C ALA A 549 22.17 5.41 -22.65
N GLU A 550 23.13 5.20 -23.56
CA GLU A 550 23.44 3.88 -24.11
C GLU A 550 23.75 2.85 -23.02
N GLN A 551 24.40 3.27 -21.92
CA GLN A 551 24.73 2.40 -20.80
C GLN A 551 23.49 1.79 -20.11
N VAL A 552 22.34 2.49 -20.11
CA VAL A 552 21.09 1.98 -19.54
C VAL A 552 20.48 0.93 -20.46
N ARG A 553 20.41 1.20 -21.76
CA ARG A 553 19.94 0.23 -22.77
C ARG A 553 20.84 -1.01 -22.83
N GLU A 554 22.15 -0.84 -22.70
CA GLU A 554 23.11 -1.95 -22.70
C GLU A 554 22.91 -2.95 -21.57
N LYS A 555 22.27 -2.56 -20.45
CA LYS A 555 21.88 -3.52 -19.40
C LYS A 555 20.83 -4.51 -19.92
N PHE A 556 19.77 -4.02 -20.57
CA PHE A 556 18.76 -4.86 -21.24
C PHE A 556 19.38 -5.74 -22.31
N TYR A 557 20.18 -5.14 -23.20
CA TYR A 557 20.79 -5.90 -24.28
C TYR A 557 21.72 -6.98 -23.76
N ARG A 558 22.46 -6.73 -22.67
CA ARG A 558 23.29 -7.75 -22.04
C ARG A 558 22.46 -8.92 -21.53
N GLU A 559 21.35 -8.69 -20.84
CA GLU A 559 20.47 -9.77 -20.37
C GLU A 559 19.83 -10.55 -21.52
N LEU A 560 19.27 -9.84 -22.50
CA LEU A 560 18.63 -10.45 -23.66
C LEU A 560 19.62 -11.29 -24.49
N ARG A 561 20.83 -10.79 -24.72
CA ARG A 561 21.92 -11.52 -25.39
C ARG A 561 22.41 -12.71 -24.57
N ARG A 562 22.46 -12.59 -23.24
CA ARG A 562 22.85 -13.68 -22.35
C ARG A 562 21.85 -14.83 -22.39
N PHE A 563 20.54 -14.56 -22.46
CA PHE A 563 19.55 -15.62 -22.59
C PHE A 563 19.59 -16.22 -24.00
N GLY A 564 19.44 -15.41 -25.06
CA GLY A 564 19.71 -15.83 -26.44
C GLY A 564 18.87 -16.98 -26.99
N VAL A 565 17.78 -17.37 -26.32
CA VAL A 565 16.83 -18.40 -26.81
C VAL A 565 15.65 -17.71 -27.49
N ASP A 566 15.23 -18.23 -28.65
CA ASP A 566 14.08 -17.72 -29.39
C ASP A 566 12.76 -18.26 -28.83
N SER A 567 11.70 -17.48 -28.96
CA SER A 567 10.36 -17.84 -28.49
C SER A 567 9.77 -18.97 -29.34
N ALA A 568 9.07 -19.90 -28.69
CA ALA A 568 8.29 -20.94 -29.38
C ALA A 568 6.89 -20.45 -29.80
N ILE A 569 6.54 -19.20 -29.49
CA ILE A 569 5.27 -18.60 -29.93
C ILE A 569 5.32 -18.32 -31.43
N HIS A 570 4.29 -18.77 -32.16
CA HIS A 570 4.14 -18.49 -33.58
C HIS A 570 3.47 -17.14 -33.81
N TYR A 571 4.22 -16.18 -34.32
CA TYR A 571 3.75 -14.84 -34.70
C TYR A 571 3.34 -14.78 -36.17
N ARG A 572 2.30 -14.01 -36.47
CA ARG A 572 1.73 -13.84 -37.82
C ARG A 572 1.74 -12.38 -38.30
N SER A 573 2.00 -11.43 -37.41
CA SER A 573 2.02 -10.01 -37.70
C SER A 573 3.44 -9.44 -37.73
N ASP A 574 3.58 -8.29 -38.39
CA ASP A 574 4.80 -7.48 -38.37
C ASP A 574 4.93 -6.62 -37.09
N ASP A 575 3.98 -6.73 -36.16
CA ASP A 575 4.03 -6.15 -34.82
C ASP A 575 3.89 -7.25 -33.75
N PRO A 576 4.99 -7.99 -33.48
CA PRO A 576 4.97 -9.10 -32.52
C PRO A 576 4.57 -8.68 -31.09
N LEU A 577 4.79 -7.42 -30.69
CA LEU A 577 4.42 -6.96 -29.36
C LEU A 577 2.92 -6.81 -29.23
N ALA A 578 2.26 -6.17 -30.21
CA ALA A 578 0.80 -6.07 -30.22
C ALA A 578 0.14 -7.45 -30.29
N GLU A 579 0.69 -8.37 -31.10
CA GLU A 579 0.22 -9.74 -31.18
C GLU A 579 0.40 -10.50 -29.86
N LEU A 580 1.57 -10.38 -29.20
CA LEU A 580 1.81 -10.97 -27.89
C LEU A 580 0.78 -10.47 -26.87
N TYR A 581 0.51 -9.16 -26.82
CA TYR A 581 -0.52 -8.61 -25.94
C TYR A 581 -1.91 -9.17 -26.24
N GLY A 582 -2.25 -9.38 -27.51
CA GLY A 582 -3.48 -10.06 -27.92
C GLY A 582 -3.55 -11.50 -27.41
N LEU A 583 -2.46 -12.26 -27.55
CA LEU A 583 -2.34 -13.65 -27.09
C LEU A 583 -2.43 -13.76 -25.56
N LEU A 584 -1.75 -12.89 -24.82
CA LEU A 584 -1.82 -12.84 -23.36
C LEU A 584 -3.23 -12.49 -22.88
N ARG A 585 -3.90 -11.55 -23.55
CA ARG A 585 -5.31 -11.23 -23.26
C ARG A 585 -6.22 -12.45 -23.46
N GLN A 586 -6.00 -13.27 -24.49
CA GLN A 586 -6.74 -14.51 -24.70
C GLN A 586 -6.43 -15.54 -23.59
N ARG A 587 -5.16 -15.68 -23.20
CA ARG A 587 -4.71 -16.61 -22.15
C ARG A 587 -5.43 -16.38 -20.81
N VAL A 588 -5.60 -15.12 -20.40
CA VAL A 588 -6.24 -14.76 -19.10
C VAL A 588 -7.73 -14.45 -19.20
N ALA A 589 -8.31 -14.47 -20.40
CA ALA A 589 -9.73 -14.18 -20.62
C ALA A 589 -10.72 -14.97 -19.74
N PRO A 590 -10.48 -16.24 -19.35
CA PRO A 590 -11.39 -16.98 -18.45
C PRO A 590 -11.56 -16.34 -17.07
N VAL A 591 -10.53 -15.65 -16.58
CA VAL A 591 -10.49 -15.02 -15.25
C VAL A 591 -10.60 -13.49 -15.29
N ASP A 592 -10.31 -12.87 -16.43
CA ASP A 592 -10.51 -11.44 -16.67
C ASP A 592 -11.95 -11.12 -17.08
N ARG A 593 -12.83 -11.07 -16.07
CA ARG A 593 -14.27 -10.85 -16.27
C ARG A 593 -14.68 -9.37 -16.25
N ARG A 594 -13.82 -8.47 -15.77
CA ARG A 594 -14.18 -7.07 -15.50
C ARG A 594 -14.56 -6.28 -16.74
N TRP A 595 -13.93 -6.57 -17.88
CA TRP A 595 -14.29 -5.96 -19.16
C TRP A 595 -15.75 -6.30 -19.57
N ARG A 596 -16.20 -7.53 -19.32
CA ARG A 596 -17.53 -8.01 -19.72
C ARG A 596 -18.65 -7.54 -18.80
N THR A 597 -18.31 -7.10 -17.60
CA THR A 597 -19.27 -6.68 -16.57
C THR A 597 -19.21 -5.18 -16.29
N ALA A 598 -18.54 -4.39 -17.14
CA ALA A 598 -18.43 -2.96 -16.96
C ALA A 598 -19.84 -2.30 -17.11
N PRO A 599 -20.31 -1.53 -16.10
CA PRO A 599 -21.45 -0.64 -16.23
C PRO A 599 -21.49 0.10 -17.58
N GLY A 600 -22.62 0.02 -18.28
CA GLY A 600 -22.82 0.64 -19.59
C GLY A 600 -22.49 -0.25 -20.79
N HIS A 601 -21.88 -1.42 -20.60
CA HIS A 601 -21.69 -2.41 -21.67
C HIS A 601 -23.04 -2.91 -22.20
N GLY A 602 -23.19 -3.00 -23.52
CA GLY A 602 -24.43 -3.37 -24.19
C GLY A 602 -25.52 -2.28 -24.18
N THR A 603 -25.23 -1.09 -23.67
CA THR A 603 -26.19 0.03 -23.59
C THR A 603 -25.81 1.16 -24.57
N ALA A 604 -26.68 2.19 -24.69
CA ALA A 604 -26.46 3.32 -25.61
C ALA A 604 -25.16 4.12 -25.33
N ILE A 605 -24.65 4.07 -24.09
CA ILE A 605 -23.44 4.82 -23.69
C ILE A 605 -22.13 4.11 -24.07
N GLU A 606 -22.17 2.83 -24.45
CA GLU A 606 -20.96 2.05 -24.77
C GLU A 606 -20.14 2.68 -25.92
N ARG A 607 -20.79 3.05 -27.02
CA ARG A 607 -20.09 3.64 -28.19
C ARG A 607 -19.44 4.99 -27.85
N PRO A 608 -20.14 5.96 -27.22
CA PRO A 608 -19.50 7.19 -26.74
C PRO A 608 -18.30 6.93 -25.80
N LEU A 609 -18.41 6.01 -24.86
CA LEU A 609 -17.33 5.67 -23.94
C LEU A 609 -16.13 5.02 -24.65
N ALA A 610 -16.38 4.16 -25.65
CA ALA A 610 -15.34 3.58 -26.47
C ALA A 610 -14.60 4.65 -27.30
N ARG A 611 -15.33 5.65 -27.83
CA ARG A 611 -14.71 6.81 -28.50
C ARG A 611 -13.84 7.61 -27.53
N LEU A 612 -14.31 7.83 -26.30
CA LEU A 612 -13.55 8.53 -25.26
C LEU A 612 -12.27 7.75 -24.89
N ALA A 613 -12.36 6.43 -24.72
CA ALA A 613 -11.22 5.55 -24.46
C ALA A 613 -10.24 5.43 -25.64
N GLY A 614 -10.65 5.83 -26.85
CA GLY A 614 -9.82 5.85 -28.06
C GLY A 614 -9.07 7.17 -28.28
N LEU A 615 -9.20 8.16 -27.38
CA LEU A 615 -8.49 9.43 -27.52
C LEU A 615 -6.98 9.26 -27.32
N VAL A 616 -6.22 9.89 -28.21
CA VAL A 616 -4.76 9.98 -28.18
C VAL A 616 -4.36 11.41 -28.55
N GLY A 617 -3.31 11.93 -27.92
CA GLY A 617 -2.63 13.16 -28.34
C GLY A 617 -2.66 14.32 -27.34
N GLY A 618 -1.96 15.39 -27.70
CA GLY A 618 -1.63 16.51 -26.80
C GLY A 618 -2.83 17.25 -26.21
N ALA A 619 -4.04 17.10 -26.77
CA ALA A 619 -5.25 17.65 -26.15
C ALA A 619 -5.53 17.07 -24.75
N LEU A 620 -5.11 15.82 -24.49
CA LEU A 620 -5.32 15.17 -23.19
C LEU A 620 -4.49 15.78 -22.06
N GLN A 621 -3.44 16.56 -22.35
CA GLN A 621 -2.63 17.21 -21.32
C GLN A 621 -3.43 18.19 -20.46
N TRP A 622 -4.56 18.68 -20.98
CA TRP A 622 -5.48 19.58 -20.27
C TRP A 622 -6.49 18.83 -19.39
N LEU A 623 -6.65 17.53 -19.59
CA LEU A 623 -7.44 16.70 -18.69
C LEU A 623 -6.62 16.42 -17.42
N PRO A 624 -7.22 16.49 -16.23
CA PRO A 624 -6.56 16.00 -15.03
C PRO A 624 -6.24 14.51 -15.13
N GLU A 625 -5.27 14.05 -14.34
CA GLU A 625 -4.82 12.66 -14.40
C GLU A 625 -5.90 11.66 -13.98
N THR A 626 -6.72 12.03 -13.01
CA THR A 626 -7.89 11.28 -12.58
C THR A 626 -9.09 12.21 -12.51
N ALA A 627 -10.18 11.81 -13.18
CA ALA A 627 -11.48 12.46 -13.05
C ALA A 627 -12.59 11.41 -12.90
N PHE A 628 -13.63 11.74 -12.14
CA PHE A 628 -14.81 10.89 -12.02
C PHE A 628 -15.91 11.39 -12.95
N LEU A 629 -16.58 10.45 -13.62
CA LEU A 629 -17.64 10.72 -14.57
C LEU A 629 -18.89 9.94 -14.15
N ARG A 630 -19.95 10.67 -13.78
CA ARG A 630 -21.28 10.11 -13.58
C ARG A 630 -22.13 10.37 -14.80
N VAL A 631 -22.53 9.30 -15.49
CA VAL A 631 -23.48 9.34 -16.60
C VAL A 631 -24.88 9.04 -16.07
N VAL A 632 -25.80 9.98 -16.18
CA VAL A 632 -27.18 9.83 -15.69
C VAL A 632 -28.05 9.31 -16.83
N GLY A 633 -28.28 7.99 -16.86
CA GLY A 633 -29.15 7.33 -17.84
C GLY A 633 -30.55 6.98 -17.30
N ARG A 634 -31.41 6.47 -18.19
CA ARG A 634 -32.75 5.98 -17.83
C ARG A 634 -32.74 4.75 -16.92
N GLU A 635 -31.71 3.91 -17.05
CA GLU A 635 -31.51 2.70 -16.24
C GLU A 635 -30.80 2.98 -14.90
N GLY A 636 -30.48 4.26 -14.63
CA GLY A 636 -29.76 4.70 -13.44
C GLY A 636 -28.42 5.36 -13.76
N PRO A 637 -27.74 5.92 -12.74
CA PRO A 637 -26.42 6.49 -12.89
C PRO A 637 -25.36 5.40 -13.12
N VAL A 638 -24.43 5.67 -14.03
CA VAL A 638 -23.22 4.88 -14.25
C VAL A 638 -22.01 5.71 -13.83
N ASP A 639 -21.28 5.23 -12.83
CA ASP A 639 -20.05 5.86 -12.34
C ASP A 639 -18.83 5.26 -13.02
N LEU A 640 -17.97 6.14 -13.55
CA LEU A 640 -16.78 5.83 -14.31
C LEU A 640 -15.61 6.67 -13.82
N THR A 641 -14.41 6.22 -14.14
CA THR A 641 -13.17 6.98 -13.97
C THR A 641 -12.51 7.21 -15.32
N LEU A 642 -12.10 8.46 -15.54
CA LEU A 642 -11.26 8.88 -16.66
C LEU A 642 -9.84 9.00 -16.15
N LEU A 643 -8.92 8.23 -16.75
CA LEU A 643 -7.52 8.16 -16.36
C LEU A 643 -6.65 8.57 -17.54
N ARG A 644 -6.03 9.75 -17.47
CA ARG A 644 -5.04 10.18 -18.45
C ARG A 644 -3.79 9.34 -18.22
N ASN A 645 -3.33 8.63 -19.25
CA ASN A 645 -2.05 7.94 -19.23
C ASN A 645 -1.01 8.85 -19.89
N SER A 646 -0.20 9.52 -19.08
CA SER A 646 0.86 10.41 -19.52
C SER A 646 2.00 9.64 -20.17
N ALA A 647 2.31 9.98 -21.43
CA ALA A 647 3.38 9.31 -22.15
C ALA A 647 4.75 9.93 -21.83
N HIS A 648 5.75 9.06 -21.75
CA HIS A 648 7.13 9.43 -21.47
C HIS A 648 8.10 8.75 -22.45
N THR A 649 9.23 9.39 -22.73
CA THR A 649 10.34 8.75 -23.45
C THR A 649 10.81 7.50 -22.70
N ASN A 650 10.96 7.59 -21.37
CA ASN A 650 11.26 6.49 -20.45
C ASN A 650 11.05 6.90 -18.98
N ILE A 651 11.17 5.94 -18.05
CA ILE A 651 10.97 6.09 -16.58
C ILE A 651 12.24 5.80 -15.76
N SER A 652 13.42 5.92 -16.36
CA SER A 652 14.70 5.48 -15.76
C SER A 652 15.23 6.38 -14.65
N HIS A 653 14.77 7.63 -14.59
CA HIS A 653 15.23 8.63 -13.61
C HIS A 653 14.08 9.06 -12.68
N PRO A 654 14.34 9.28 -11.38
CA PRO A 654 13.32 9.74 -10.43
C PRO A 654 13.02 11.25 -10.52
N PHE A 655 13.93 12.02 -11.11
CA PHE A 655 13.85 13.49 -11.20
C PHE A 655 13.62 13.97 -12.63
N ALA A 656 13.25 15.24 -12.79
CA ALA A 656 13.08 15.90 -14.08
C ALA A 656 12.15 15.14 -15.05
N GLU A 657 11.08 14.53 -14.53
CA GLU A 657 10.07 13.80 -15.32
C GLU A 657 9.54 14.65 -16.49
N GLN A 658 9.32 15.94 -16.27
CA GLN A 658 8.82 16.87 -17.29
C GLN A 658 9.70 16.92 -18.56
N SER A 659 11.02 16.74 -18.44
CA SER A 659 11.92 16.70 -19.60
C SER A 659 11.71 15.47 -20.50
N ARG A 660 11.02 14.45 -20.00
CA ARG A 660 10.74 13.18 -20.68
C ARG A 660 9.29 13.06 -21.13
N ARG A 661 8.43 14.06 -20.88
CA ARG A 661 7.01 14.04 -21.26
C ARG A 661 6.82 14.10 -22.77
N LEU A 662 5.83 13.36 -23.26
CA LEU A 662 5.42 13.31 -24.67
C LEU A 662 3.91 13.51 -24.81
N PRO A 663 3.39 14.74 -24.70
CA PRO A 663 1.95 15.00 -24.74
C PRO A 663 1.23 14.43 -25.96
N ASP A 664 1.88 14.40 -27.13
CA ASP A 664 1.29 13.88 -28.37
C ASP A 664 1.06 12.36 -28.37
N GLU A 665 1.56 11.66 -27.36
CA GLU A 665 1.36 10.23 -27.17
C GLU A 665 0.50 9.91 -25.94
N ASP A 666 -0.04 10.93 -25.25
CA ASP A 666 -0.96 10.72 -24.14
C ASP A 666 -2.18 9.94 -24.61
N THR A 667 -2.70 9.06 -23.76
CA THR A 667 -3.91 8.26 -24.04
C THR A 667 -4.90 8.36 -22.90
N LEU A 668 -6.15 7.99 -23.13
CA LEU A 668 -7.19 8.01 -22.09
C LEU A 668 -7.70 6.59 -21.81
N THR A 669 -7.70 6.20 -20.54
CA THR A 669 -8.41 4.99 -20.09
C THR A 669 -9.75 5.39 -19.48
N VAL A 670 -10.83 4.73 -19.93
CA VAL A 670 -12.15 4.82 -19.30
C VAL A 670 -12.39 3.52 -18.52
N ALA A 671 -12.55 3.66 -17.21
CA ALA A 671 -12.74 2.55 -16.30
C ALA A 671 -14.13 2.60 -15.66
N ALA A 672 -14.72 1.44 -15.40
CA ALA A 672 -15.93 1.37 -14.60
C ALA A 672 -15.64 1.55 -13.10
N GLY A 673 -16.56 2.24 -12.42
CA GLY A 673 -16.45 2.54 -11.00
C GLY A 673 -15.50 3.71 -10.72
N LEU A 674 -15.25 3.92 -9.42
CA LEU A 674 -14.38 4.98 -8.91
C LEU A 674 -13.00 4.39 -8.60
N LEU A 675 -12.00 4.71 -9.43
CA LEU A 675 -10.61 4.27 -9.30
C LEU A 675 -9.70 5.46 -8.96
N GLY A 676 -8.76 5.26 -8.04
CA GLY A 676 -7.92 6.34 -7.53
C GLY A 676 -8.53 7.07 -6.34
N ALA A 677 -7.69 7.73 -5.54
CA ALA A 677 -8.06 8.35 -4.27
C ALA A 677 -8.27 9.87 -4.35
N HIS A 678 -7.75 10.52 -5.39
CA HIS A 678 -7.71 11.98 -5.53
C HIS A 678 -8.21 12.42 -6.91
N PRO A 679 -9.52 12.31 -7.19
CA PRO A 679 -10.08 12.86 -8.43
C PRO A 679 -9.94 14.38 -8.41
N ASN A 680 -9.34 14.95 -9.45
CA ASN A 680 -9.20 16.40 -9.56
C ASN A 680 -10.50 17.07 -10.04
N VAL A 681 -11.35 16.33 -10.75
CA VAL A 681 -12.61 16.83 -11.33
C VAL A 681 -13.70 15.77 -11.24
N PHE A 682 -14.93 16.22 -10.98
CA PHE A 682 -16.15 15.42 -11.02
C PHE A 682 -17.06 15.93 -12.16
N PHE A 683 -17.27 15.09 -13.18
CA PHE A 683 -18.21 15.33 -14.26
C PHE A 683 -19.55 14.66 -13.96
N ARG A 684 -20.64 15.37 -14.21
CA ARG A 684 -21.99 14.81 -14.21
C ARG A 684 -22.65 15.15 -15.54
N VAL A 685 -22.92 14.13 -16.35
CA VAL A 685 -23.46 14.29 -17.71
C VAL A 685 -24.75 13.47 -17.88
N PRO A 686 -25.75 13.96 -18.61
CA PRO A 686 -26.88 13.13 -19.02
C PRO A 686 -26.41 12.08 -20.04
N ALA A 687 -26.98 10.88 -20.00
CA ALA A 687 -26.85 9.96 -21.13
C ALA A 687 -27.47 10.62 -22.37
N ALA A 688 -26.75 10.62 -23.50
CA ALA A 688 -27.31 11.07 -24.76
C ALA A 688 -28.58 10.26 -25.08
N ALA A 689 -29.62 10.94 -25.58
CA ALA A 689 -30.92 10.35 -25.89
C ALA A 689 -30.84 9.26 -26.97
#